data_AF-A0AAN4U048-F1
#
_entry.id   AF-A0AAN4U048-F1
#
_cell.length_a   1.000
_cell.length_b   1.000
_cell.length_c   1.000
_cell.angle_alpha   90.00
_cell.angle_beta   90.00
_cell.angle_gamma   90.00
#
_symmetry.space_group_name_H-M   'P 1'
#
loop_
_entity.id
_entity.type
_entity.pdbx_description
1 polymer ?
#
loop_
_entity_poly.entity_id
_entity_poly.type
_entity_poly.pdbx_seq_one_letter_code
_entity_poly.pdbx_strand_id
1 'polypeptide(L)'
;MRMTDFETRIQGRPGLPAPLVEGHADGAFLAAVAGQHVMLRNPGGIRGVCNSMRVMDQPPMDSNSMIPHLRSIVQRPGASLWTWEDPSAAVPMWAIRMISEAISPDPDLRVLPDPTAPDGGILYRRVMPDHMVAAPPSRWAPIGPVRIAYGGTKAKEDQLDGDDSWMKDALLLAGQTIRRGCSFVCTDGEIRFEHDPDLRAWTRTDVRDGVTRSWLCATNDECRKPGFEGSDGREITPLRADEPMTYMVETGCTSVEALKLASGTRQIIADWTGGDPDSYNNALRLFAAPFIRSHPECAYVLQGVGGTGKSTLAKDFMAHLGNQAMTLSFDLLSQPTAMSAENAMGNLMSHLLALTDDYDPTHGRFEKSLQPLKTLLTGLLPFSARRRGEDSVDGRPQAVHLITTNYHLPISSAESEQRRFAFATIVNDADRSNLREYKDFTRDHGFWPFMLASCQRWMRLGDKQCRAAAFIDPDSMTDMEVAAVREVLENGLAYPQPGIRVNWKNIGLVRTSTKRGSEDGRPRTAYRPAQPGDGLYAVWKACAAAVAGIPVDEPVIRPIPDEDLGVENPDEWADMIRQADPQIFPCHADKSPSTNVPHRSWKKACEDPDVDMGHRIDPDAPVYGTTVADDYAWIDLDCHDKSKPSGWEQIQTDVGSYGTPFLPATFAVRTPSGGVHLLYHIPDGETAKLKSRTHNGGQIDLKIGRDGYVVMGGSVLPDGRRYRPIGRPADGRIPDLSRAFLNWAERVGAADRPAAPTDGMPPATPARAHARHGVDPFDGFFGPTRRDADGEPEPDMSPIPAGRRNDTLYRWGYGRMANHPEDAARIEHDVLERARISGLDESEAMRIVKSIRSAVNGGRES
;
A
#
# COMPACT_ATOMS: atom_id res chain seq x y z
N MET A 1 19.04 -32.73 -41.95
CA MET A 1 18.73 -31.45 -42.61
C MET A 1 17.42 -30.98 -42.00
N ARG A 2 17.47 -30.23 -40.89
CA ARG A 2 16.28 -29.62 -40.29
C ARG A 2 16.07 -28.32 -41.07
N MET A 3 14.89 -28.11 -41.64
CA MET A 3 14.50 -26.76 -42.07
C MET A 3 14.76 -25.80 -40.91
N THR A 4 15.27 -24.60 -41.20
CA THR A 4 15.40 -23.59 -40.15
C THR A 4 14.01 -23.20 -39.65
N ASP A 5 13.88 -22.79 -38.38
CA ASP A 5 12.60 -22.30 -37.83
C ASP A 5 11.98 -21.22 -38.74
N PHE A 6 12.84 -20.42 -39.37
CA PHE A 6 12.50 -19.41 -40.35
C PHE A 6 11.82 -19.98 -41.62
N GLU A 7 12.41 -20.99 -42.27
CA GLU A 7 11.82 -21.65 -43.45
C GLU A 7 10.44 -22.25 -43.14
N THR A 8 10.25 -22.70 -41.91
CA THR A 8 8.99 -23.26 -41.42
C THR A 8 7.93 -22.17 -41.18
N ARG A 9 8.33 -20.98 -40.73
CA ARG A 9 7.43 -19.82 -40.51
C ARG A 9 6.94 -19.19 -41.82
N ILE A 10 7.71 -19.25 -42.90
CA ILE A 10 7.35 -18.68 -44.20
C ILE A 10 6.58 -19.69 -45.09
N GLN A 11 6.61 -20.99 -44.77
CA GLN A 11 5.81 -21.99 -45.45
C GLN A 11 4.31 -21.68 -45.33
N GLY A 12 3.73 -21.15 -46.42
CA GLY A 12 2.34 -20.69 -46.49
C GLY A 12 2.15 -19.28 -47.03
N ARG A 13 3.22 -18.46 -47.12
CA ARG A 13 3.19 -17.09 -47.65
C ARG A 13 4.10 -16.94 -48.88
N PRO A 14 3.68 -17.42 -50.07
CA PRO A 14 4.51 -17.41 -51.27
C PRO A 14 4.90 -16.00 -51.69
N GLY A 15 6.19 -15.80 -52.01
CA GLY A 15 6.72 -14.52 -52.52
C GLY A 15 7.22 -13.52 -51.47
N LEU A 16 7.23 -13.88 -50.18
CA LEU A 16 7.94 -13.07 -49.17
C LEU A 16 9.46 -13.26 -49.32
N PRO A 17 10.26 -12.18 -49.40
CA PRO A 17 11.71 -12.27 -49.32
C PRO A 17 12.15 -12.70 -47.92
N ALA A 18 13.34 -13.26 -47.79
CA ALA A 18 13.98 -13.42 -46.49
C ALA A 18 14.51 -12.06 -46.00
N PRO A 19 14.55 -11.82 -44.67
CA PRO A 19 15.25 -10.66 -44.14
C PRO A 19 16.75 -10.76 -44.46
N LEU A 20 17.40 -9.61 -44.56
CA LEU A 20 18.84 -9.51 -44.84
C LEU A 20 19.69 -10.16 -43.75
N VAL A 21 19.23 -10.11 -42.50
CA VAL A 21 19.85 -10.73 -41.33
C VAL A 21 18.78 -11.56 -40.62
N GLU A 22 19.06 -12.85 -40.39
CA GLU A 22 18.15 -13.72 -39.64
C GLU A 22 17.89 -13.14 -38.24
N GLY A 23 16.63 -13.14 -37.79
CA GLY A 23 16.23 -12.56 -36.50
C GLY A 23 15.99 -11.05 -36.51
N HIS A 24 16.20 -10.36 -37.64
CA HIS A 24 16.10 -8.90 -37.75
C HIS A 24 15.22 -8.50 -38.91
N ALA A 25 14.20 -7.68 -38.65
CA ALA A 25 13.38 -7.13 -39.72
C ALA A 25 14.14 -5.99 -40.43
N ASP A 26 14.20 -6.02 -41.77
CA ASP A 26 14.65 -4.89 -42.57
C ASP A 26 13.49 -4.22 -43.31
N GLY A 27 13.75 -3.03 -43.87
CA GLY A 27 12.73 -2.24 -44.56
C GLY A 27 12.07 -2.97 -45.74
N ALA A 28 12.83 -3.71 -46.55
CA ALA A 28 12.29 -4.45 -47.69
C ALA A 28 11.41 -5.61 -47.23
N PHE A 29 11.82 -6.30 -46.15
CA PHE A 29 11.04 -7.34 -45.52
C PHE A 29 9.71 -6.81 -44.95
N LEU A 30 9.74 -5.73 -44.16
CA LEU A 30 8.53 -5.09 -43.63
C LEU A 30 7.58 -4.64 -44.75
N ALA A 31 8.11 -4.08 -45.83
CA ALA A 31 7.34 -3.68 -47.01
C ALA A 31 6.65 -4.88 -47.68
N ALA A 32 7.35 -6.01 -47.81
CA ALA A 32 6.78 -7.21 -48.40
C ALA A 32 5.64 -7.78 -47.55
N VAL A 33 5.81 -7.84 -46.23
CA VAL A 33 4.75 -8.27 -45.30
C VAL A 33 3.56 -7.31 -45.35
N ALA A 34 3.80 -5.99 -45.36
CA ALA A 34 2.74 -4.98 -45.49
C ALA A 34 1.91 -5.17 -46.77
N GLY A 35 2.56 -5.51 -47.89
CA GLY A 35 1.89 -5.74 -49.17
C GLY A 35 0.97 -6.96 -49.21
N GLN A 36 1.17 -7.93 -48.31
CA GLN A 36 0.35 -9.15 -48.21
C GLN A 36 -0.67 -9.09 -47.05
N HIS A 37 -0.61 -8.08 -46.20
CA HIS A 37 -1.40 -8.03 -44.96
C HIS A 37 -2.84 -7.55 -45.21
N VAL A 38 -3.81 -8.46 -45.06
CA VAL A 38 -5.22 -8.27 -45.46
C VAL A 38 -5.94 -7.18 -44.66
N MET A 39 -5.55 -6.95 -43.39
CA MET A 39 -6.16 -5.93 -42.55
C MET A 39 -5.58 -4.53 -42.75
N LEU A 40 -4.42 -4.41 -43.44
CA LEU A 40 -3.73 -3.14 -43.60
C LEU A 40 -4.34 -2.32 -44.76
N ARG A 41 -5.05 -1.23 -44.45
CA ARG A 41 -5.79 -0.46 -45.48
C ARG A 41 -4.95 0.49 -46.33
N ASN A 42 -3.77 0.92 -45.86
CA ASN A 42 -2.82 1.76 -46.63
C ASN A 42 -1.46 1.06 -46.85
N PRO A 43 -1.43 -0.09 -47.54
CA PRO A 43 -0.19 -0.83 -47.74
C PRO A 43 0.78 -0.09 -48.68
N GLY A 44 0.28 0.77 -49.57
CA GLY A 44 1.11 1.54 -50.51
C GLY A 44 2.01 2.57 -49.81
N GLY A 45 1.44 3.38 -48.91
CA GLY A 45 2.20 4.36 -48.13
C GLY A 45 3.25 3.70 -47.24
N ILE A 46 2.83 2.66 -46.49
CA ILE A 46 3.73 1.89 -45.62
C ILE A 46 4.88 1.26 -46.40
N ARG A 47 4.61 0.66 -47.57
CA ARG A 47 5.65 0.11 -48.44
C ARG A 47 6.65 1.16 -48.91
N GLY A 48 6.17 2.36 -49.26
CA GLY A 48 7.04 3.46 -49.69
C GLY A 48 8.00 3.90 -48.59
N VAL A 49 7.48 4.09 -47.38
CA VAL A 49 8.30 4.43 -46.20
C VAL A 49 9.28 3.31 -45.89
N CYS A 50 8.83 2.07 -45.73
CA CYS A 50 9.69 0.94 -45.38
C CYS A 50 10.84 0.71 -46.38
N ASN A 51 10.59 0.87 -47.70
CA ASN A 51 11.63 0.68 -48.71
C ASN A 51 12.63 1.84 -48.81
N SER A 52 12.26 3.05 -48.38
CA SER A 52 13.09 4.24 -48.50
C SER A 52 13.79 4.63 -47.19
N MET A 53 13.36 4.06 -46.06
CA MET A 53 13.87 4.45 -44.76
C MET A 53 15.33 4.01 -44.54
N ARG A 54 16.18 4.96 -44.16
CA ARG A 54 17.62 4.74 -43.97
C ARG A 54 18.20 5.63 -42.87
N VAL A 55 19.28 5.17 -42.24
CA VAL A 55 20.04 5.94 -41.25
C VAL A 55 20.86 7.02 -41.96
N MET A 56 20.97 8.22 -41.36
CA MET A 56 21.81 9.31 -41.82
C MET A 56 23.07 9.42 -40.97
N ASP A 57 24.23 9.59 -41.61
CA ASP A 57 25.52 9.77 -40.93
C ASP A 57 25.64 11.15 -40.26
N GLN A 58 25.00 12.18 -40.81
CA GLN A 58 24.97 13.55 -40.28
C GLN A 58 23.61 14.22 -40.52
N PRO A 59 23.16 15.14 -39.64
CA PRO A 59 21.98 15.94 -39.91
C PRO A 59 22.16 16.78 -41.18
N PRO A 60 21.07 17.03 -41.94
CA PRO A 60 21.17 17.84 -43.16
C PRO A 60 21.74 19.23 -42.82
N MET A 61 22.81 19.62 -43.53
CA MET A 61 23.52 20.89 -43.30
C MET A 61 22.69 22.13 -43.64
N ASP A 62 21.68 21.98 -44.52
CA ASP A 62 20.80 23.06 -44.95
C ASP A 62 19.40 22.94 -44.34
N SER A 63 18.98 23.96 -43.61
CA SER A 63 17.61 24.10 -43.09
C SER A 63 16.53 24.19 -44.18
N ASN A 64 16.95 24.32 -45.46
CA ASN A 64 16.09 24.35 -46.64
C ASN A 64 15.94 22.98 -47.32
N SER A 65 16.62 21.92 -46.87
CA SER A 65 16.38 20.59 -47.42
C SER A 65 14.99 20.10 -46.95
N MET A 66 14.05 19.92 -47.88
CA MET A 66 12.72 19.33 -47.60
C MET A 66 12.77 17.82 -47.35
N ILE A 67 13.95 17.28 -47.01
CA ILE A 67 14.12 15.85 -46.75
C ILE A 67 13.54 15.55 -45.37
N PRO A 68 12.50 14.71 -45.29
CA PRO A 68 11.90 14.37 -44.00
C PRO A 68 12.91 13.55 -43.19
N HIS A 69 13.00 13.85 -41.90
CA HIS A 69 13.92 13.20 -40.98
C HIS A 69 13.30 13.02 -39.60
N LEU A 70 13.70 11.95 -38.92
CA LEU A 70 13.24 11.57 -37.60
C LEU A 70 14.47 11.28 -36.74
N ARG A 71 14.59 11.96 -35.61
CA ARG A 71 15.55 11.54 -34.59
C ARG A 71 15.11 10.21 -34.00
N SER A 72 16.00 9.22 -34.03
CA SER A 72 15.78 7.92 -33.39
C SER A 72 15.35 8.13 -31.94
N ILE A 73 14.40 7.34 -31.46
CA ILE A 73 13.99 7.45 -30.05
C ILE A 73 15.14 7.02 -29.13
N VAL A 74 16.00 6.10 -29.59
CA VAL A 74 17.28 5.81 -28.95
C VAL A 74 18.37 6.68 -29.56
N GLN A 75 18.85 7.64 -28.78
CA GLN A 75 19.98 8.46 -29.17
C GLN A 75 21.28 7.71 -28.82
N ARG A 76 21.95 7.17 -29.86
CA ARG A 76 23.25 6.50 -29.75
C ARG A 76 24.32 7.32 -30.46
N PRO A 77 25.61 7.21 -30.07
CA PRO A 77 26.71 7.75 -30.87
C PRO A 77 26.69 7.14 -32.29
N GLY A 78 26.46 7.97 -33.32
CA GLY A 78 26.56 7.57 -34.73
C GLY A 78 25.30 6.98 -35.39
N ALA A 79 24.18 6.82 -34.68
CA ALA A 79 22.94 6.29 -35.25
C ALA A 79 21.70 6.95 -34.63
N SER A 80 21.54 8.25 -34.89
CA SER A 80 20.55 9.08 -34.17
C SER A 80 19.51 9.74 -35.09
N LEU A 81 19.64 9.61 -36.41
CA LEU A 81 18.78 10.27 -37.38
C LEU A 81 18.40 9.34 -38.54
N TRP A 82 17.11 9.22 -38.79
CA TRP A 82 16.50 8.47 -39.88
C TRP A 82 15.94 9.43 -40.92
N THR A 83 15.93 9.02 -42.19
CA THR A 83 15.24 9.71 -43.29
C THR A 83 14.48 8.70 -44.14
N TRP A 84 13.45 9.15 -44.84
CA TRP A 84 12.64 8.35 -45.76
C TRP A 84 12.18 9.20 -46.94
N GLU A 85 11.58 8.57 -47.94
CA GLU A 85 10.81 9.26 -48.97
C GLU A 85 9.33 9.18 -48.58
N ASP A 86 8.64 10.32 -48.56
CA ASP A 86 7.20 10.35 -48.30
C ASP A 86 6.46 10.04 -49.62
N PRO A 87 5.86 8.86 -49.80
CA PRO A 87 5.04 8.59 -50.97
C PRO A 87 3.80 9.49 -50.94
N SER A 88 3.10 9.61 -52.07
CA SER A 88 1.89 10.47 -52.23
C SER A 88 0.72 10.18 -51.27
N ALA A 89 0.86 9.25 -50.31
CA ALA A 89 -0.09 8.92 -49.27
C ALA A 89 0.59 9.11 -47.90
N ALA A 90 0.22 10.19 -47.18
CA ALA A 90 0.80 10.57 -45.91
C ALA A 90 0.72 9.42 -44.89
N VAL A 91 1.89 8.92 -44.46
CA VAL A 91 2.00 7.95 -43.36
C VAL A 91 2.16 8.74 -42.04
N PRO A 92 1.37 8.44 -41.00
CA PRO A 92 1.50 9.07 -39.70
C PRO A 92 2.89 8.97 -39.08
N MET A 93 3.32 10.05 -38.40
CA MET A 93 4.62 10.10 -37.72
C MET A 93 4.80 9.01 -36.64
N TRP A 94 3.73 8.60 -35.96
CA TRP A 94 3.80 7.52 -34.98
C TRP A 94 4.17 6.17 -35.64
N ALA A 95 3.68 5.91 -36.85
CA ALA A 95 3.99 4.70 -37.61
C ALA A 95 5.42 4.71 -38.13
N ILE A 96 5.90 5.87 -38.58
CA ILE A 96 7.31 6.06 -38.98
C ILE A 96 8.25 5.79 -37.79
N ARG A 97 7.92 6.29 -36.59
CA ARG A 97 8.68 5.99 -35.36
C ARG A 97 8.71 4.50 -35.06
N MET A 98 7.56 3.82 -35.14
CA MET A 98 7.47 2.37 -34.93
C MET A 98 8.32 1.59 -35.94
N ILE A 99 8.24 1.92 -37.23
CA ILE A 99 9.05 1.28 -38.29
C ILE A 99 10.55 1.48 -38.01
N SER A 100 10.95 2.67 -37.54
CA SER A 100 12.35 2.96 -37.18
C SER A 100 12.90 2.14 -36.03
N GLU A 101 12.08 1.83 -35.03
CA GLU A 101 12.50 0.93 -33.95
C GLU A 101 12.51 -0.54 -34.39
N ALA A 102 11.60 -0.93 -35.29
CA ALA A 102 11.52 -2.28 -35.80
C ALA A 102 12.73 -2.68 -36.65
N ILE A 103 13.24 -1.78 -37.50
CA ILE A 103 14.36 -2.05 -38.43
C ILE A 103 15.73 -1.58 -37.93
N SER A 104 15.80 -1.09 -36.69
CA SER A 104 17.08 -0.69 -36.08
C SER A 104 18.07 -1.87 -36.08
N PRO A 105 19.38 -1.63 -36.33
CA PRO A 105 20.40 -2.69 -36.30
C PRO A 105 20.44 -3.47 -34.99
N ASP A 106 20.08 -2.81 -33.88
CA ASP A 106 19.76 -3.45 -32.61
C ASP A 106 18.30 -3.11 -32.30
N PRO A 107 17.38 -4.04 -32.57
CA PRO A 107 15.96 -3.75 -32.55
C PRO A 107 15.47 -3.54 -31.13
N ASP A 108 14.72 -2.46 -30.95
CA ASP A 108 14.16 -2.03 -29.67
C ASP A 108 12.68 -2.43 -29.52
N LEU A 109 12.13 -3.07 -30.56
CA LEU A 109 10.76 -3.59 -30.61
C LEU A 109 10.80 -5.09 -30.94
N ARG A 110 10.18 -5.91 -30.08
CA ARG A 110 10.17 -7.37 -30.18
C ARG A 110 8.78 -7.91 -29.88
N VAL A 111 8.49 -9.12 -30.36
CA VAL A 111 7.23 -9.82 -30.03
C VAL A 111 7.52 -10.94 -29.04
N LEU A 112 6.76 -10.96 -27.94
CA LEU A 112 6.62 -12.15 -27.13
C LEU A 112 5.56 -13.05 -27.80
N PRO A 113 5.94 -14.22 -28.36
CA PRO A 113 5.00 -15.07 -29.07
C PRO A 113 3.91 -15.62 -28.14
N ASP A 114 2.67 -15.69 -28.62
CA ASP A 114 1.64 -16.47 -27.93
C ASP A 114 1.66 -17.91 -28.46
N PRO A 115 2.04 -18.91 -27.64
CA PRO A 115 2.08 -20.31 -28.07
C PRO A 115 0.70 -20.87 -28.44
N THR A 116 -0.39 -20.18 -28.09
CA THR A 116 -1.77 -20.60 -28.36
C THR A 116 -2.45 -19.84 -29.50
N ALA A 117 -1.82 -18.81 -30.06
CA ALA A 117 -2.39 -17.97 -31.11
C ALA A 117 -1.30 -17.55 -32.11
N PRO A 118 -1.29 -18.09 -33.35
CA PRO A 118 -0.26 -17.81 -34.37
C PRO A 118 -0.18 -16.34 -34.81
N ASP A 119 -1.32 -15.64 -34.83
CA ASP A 119 -1.45 -14.20 -35.12
C ASP A 119 -1.43 -13.37 -33.80
N GLY A 120 -1.14 -14.05 -32.69
CA GLY A 120 -1.16 -13.52 -31.34
C GLY A 120 0.25 -13.25 -30.81
N GLY A 121 0.36 -12.24 -29.96
CA GLY A 121 1.62 -11.87 -29.34
C GLY A 121 1.52 -10.51 -28.67
N ILE A 122 2.44 -10.28 -27.75
CA ILE A 122 2.52 -9.01 -27.02
C ILE A 122 3.77 -8.29 -27.49
N LEU A 123 3.62 -7.05 -27.91
CA LEU A 123 4.75 -6.23 -28.28
C LEU A 123 5.47 -5.78 -27.02
N TYR A 124 6.78 -5.98 -27.01
CA TYR A 124 7.69 -5.48 -26.00
C TYR A 124 8.59 -4.45 -26.63
N ARG A 125 8.73 -3.34 -25.91
CA ARG A 125 9.64 -2.26 -26.27
C ARG A 125 10.71 -2.16 -25.20
N ARG A 126 11.96 -1.92 -25.61
CA ARG A 126 13.06 -1.69 -24.69
C ARG A 126 12.80 -0.38 -23.91
N VAL A 127 13.02 -0.41 -22.60
CA VAL A 127 12.78 0.74 -21.71
C VAL A 127 13.96 1.69 -21.84
N MET A 128 13.70 2.87 -22.38
CA MET A 128 14.71 3.88 -22.62
C MET A 128 14.86 4.83 -21.43
N PRO A 129 16.09 5.17 -21.02
CA PRO A 129 16.32 6.23 -20.04
C PRO A 129 16.15 7.63 -20.67
N ASP A 130 15.89 8.62 -19.84
CA ASP A 130 15.71 10.03 -20.26
C ASP A 130 17.02 10.74 -20.64
N HIS A 131 18.13 10.01 -20.74
CA HIS A 131 19.46 10.52 -21.06
C HIS A 131 20.18 9.63 -22.07
N MET A 132 21.19 10.20 -22.75
CA MET A 132 22.06 9.48 -23.67
C MET A 132 22.79 8.35 -22.94
N VAL A 133 22.70 7.14 -23.47
CA VAL A 133 23.43 5.98 -22.95
C VAL A 133 24.42 5.44 -23.96
N ALA A 134 25.57 4.99 -23.46
CA ALA A 134 26.63 4.40 -24.29
C ALA A 134 26.29 2.99 -24.76
N ALA A 135 25.48 2.25 -24.01
CA ALA A 135 25.03 0.90 -24.31
C ALA A 135 23.49 0.82 -24.34
N PRO A 136 22.90 -0.12 -25.12
CA PRO A 136 21.46 -0.32 -25.16
C PRO A 136 20.93 -0.74 -23.78
N PRO A 137 19.82 -0.16 -23.29
CA PRO A 137 19.22 -0.58 -22.03
C PRO A 137 18.83 -2.05 -22.04
N SER A 138 19.05 -2.79 -20.95
CA SER A 138 18.72 -4.21 -20.91
C SER A 138 17.22 -4.50 -20.70
N ARG A 139 16.45 -3.52 -20.21
CA ARG A 139 15.08 -3.72 -19.73
C ARG A 139 14.03 -3.63 -20.83
N TRP A 140 12.93 -4.38 -20.70
CA TRP A 140 11.84 -4.47 -21.67
C TRP A 140 10.48 -4.33 -21.01
N ALA A 141 9.56 -3.59 -21.62
CA ALA A 141 8.19 -3.40 -21.14
C ALA A 141 7.17 -3.82 -22.22
N PRO A 142 6.04 -4.45 -21.83
CA PRO A 142 4.94 -4.62 -22.75
C PRO A 142 4.38 -3.24 -23.10
N ILE A 143 4.06 -3.03 -24.36
CA ILE A 143 3.35 -1.83 -24.80
C ILE A 143 1.90 -2.18 -25.11
N GLY A 144 1.00 -1.23 -24.85
CA GLY A 144 -0.37 -1.31 -25.32
C GLY A 144 -0.45 -1.16 -26.85
N PRO A 145 -1.62 -0.77 -27.40
CA PRO A 145 -1.77 -0.55 -28.84
C PRO A 145 -0.66 0.34 -29.41
N VAL A 146 0.02 -0.11 -30.47
CA VAL A 146 1.20 0.56 -31.04
C VAL A 146 0.98 2.04 -31.31
N ARG A 147 -0.14 2.40 -31.95
CA ARG A 147 -0.49 3.80 -32.21
C ARG A 147 -0.35 4.68 -30.96
N ILE A 148 -0.91 4.25 -29.84
CA ILE A 148 -0.87 5.00 -28.58
C ILE A 148 0.55 5.05 -28.02
N ALA A 149 1.26 3.91 -28.05
CA ALA A 149 2.62 3.81 -27.55
C ALA A 149 3.62 4.75 -28.27
N TYR A 150 3.34 5.10 -29.53
CA TYR A 150 4.17 5.98 -30.36
C TYR A 150 3.61 7.42 -30.52
N GLY A 151 2.55 7.77 -29.77
CA GLY A 151 2.01 9.12 -29.71
C GLY A 151 0.99 9.48 -30.80
N GLY A 152 0.39 8.47 -31.45
CA GLY A 152 -0.70 8.65 -32.39
C GLY A 152 -2.01 9.04 -31.71
N THR A 153 -2.87 9.70 -32.47
CA THR A 153 -4.16 10.25 -32.04
C THR A 153 -5.34 9.49 -32.65
N LYS A 154 -6.55 9.98 -32.39
CA LYS A 154 -7.80 9.39 -32.86
C LYS A 154 -8.36 10.06 -34.10
N ALA A 155 -7.73 11.13 -34.57
CA ALA A 155 -8.12 11.75 -35.81
C ALA A 155 -8.15 10.67 -36.90
N LYS A 156 -9.23 10.58 -37.66
CA LYS A 156 -9.41 9.53 -38.68
C LYS A 156 -8.26 9.49 -39.69
N GLU A 157 -7.66 10.65 -39.92
CA GLU A 157 -6.47 10.87 -40.77
C GLU A 157 -5.18 10.27 -40.18
N ASP A 158 -5.16 9.99 -38.88
CA ASP A 158 -4.02 9.49 -38.10
C ASP A 158 -4.17 7.98 -37.75
N GLN A 159 -5.25 7.34 -38.23
CA GLN A 159 -5.53 5.91 -38.00
C GLN A 159 -5.01 5.05 -39.15
N LEU A 160 -4.33 3.95 -38.80
CA LEU A 160 -3.94 2.90 -39.73
C LEU A 160 -4.56 1.58 -39.27
N ASP A 161 -5.64 1.16 -39.93
CA ASP A 161 -6.27 -0.13 -39.63
C ASP A 161 -5.28 -1.28 -39.84
N GLY A 162 -5.21 -2.20 -38.88
CA GLY A 162 -4.37 -3.40 -38.96
C GLY A 162 -2.88 -3.18 -38.70
N ASP A 163 -2.49 -2.03 -38.14
CA ASP A 163 -1.13 -1.66 -37.77
C ASP A 163 -0.49 -2.60 -36.73
N ASP A 164 -1.22 -2.89 -35.66
CA ASP A 164 -0.74 -3.72 -34.53
C ASP A 164 -0.52 -5.18 -34.96
N SER A 165 -1.45 -5.75 -35.74
CA SER A 165 -1.33 -7.11 -36.26
C SER A 165 -0.25 -7.23 -37.34
N TRP A 166 -0.17 -6.26 -38.26
CA TRP A 166 0.88 -6.24 -39.28
C TRP A 166 2.27 -6.22 -38.66
N MET A 167 2.50 -5.35 -37.67
CA MET A 167 3.80 -5.24 -37.03
C MET A 167 4.15 -6.52 -36.28
N LYS A 168 3.21 -7.12 -35.53
CA LYS A 168 3.44 -8.40 -34.84
C LYS A 168 3.80 -9.53 -35.81
N ASP A 169 3.03 -9.67 -36.88
CA ASP A 169 3.28 -10.65 -37.93
C ASP A 169 4.68 -10.50 -38.53
N ALA A 170 5.05 -9.26 -38.88
CA ALA A 170 6.33 -8.99 -39.51
C ALA A 170 7.49 -9.35 -38.56
N LEU A 171 7.41 -8.95 -37.29
CA LEU A 171 8.45 -9.26 -36.31
C LEU A 171 8.55 -10.76 -36.00
N LEU A 172 7.41 -11.46 -35.90
CA LEU A 172 7.38 -12.91 -35.69
C LEU A 172 8.01 -13.68 -36.87
N LEU A 173 7.68 -13.28 -38.10
CA LEU A 173 8.23 -13.86 -39.32
C LEU A 173 9.72 -13.56 -39.47
N ALA A 174 10.18 -12.37 -39.06
CA ALA A 174 11.60 -12.01 -39.06
C ALA A 174 12.41 -12.77 -37.99
N GLY A 175 11.75 -13.38 -37.00
CA GLY A 175 12.44 -13.99 -35.85
C GLY A 175 12.83 -13.00 -34.76
N GLN A 176 12.29 -11.79 -34.79
CA GLN A 176 12.59 -10.71 -33.84
C GLN A 176 11.77 -10.87 -32.56
N THR A 177 12.08 -11.91 -31.79
CA THR A 177 11.33 -12.32 -30.60
C THR A 177 12.02 -11.96 -29.29
N ILE A 178 11.23 -11.99 -28.21
CA ILE A 178 11.69 -11.92 -26.82
C ILE A 178 11.15 -13.13 -26.05
N ARG A 179 11.91 -13.62 -25.08
CA ARG A 179 11.54 -14.77 -24.25
C ARG A 179 11.00 -14.36 -22.89
N ARG A 180 10.05 -15.15 -22.40
CA ARG A 180 9.40 -14.95 -21.12
C ARG A 180 10.29 -15.47 -20.00
N GLY A 181 11.01 -14.57 -19.34
CA GLY A 181 11.96 -14.98 -18.31
C GLY A 181 12.74 -13.83 -17.68
N CYS A 182 13.73 -14.20 -16.89
CA CYS A 182 14.62 -13.32 -16.17
C CYS A 182 16.07 -13.64 -16.53
N SER A 183 16.84 -12.61 -16.86
CA SER A 183 18.28 -12.68 -17.09
C SER A 183 19.04 -11.80 -16.10
N PHE A 184 20.12 -12.36 -15.55
CA PHE A 184 21.05 -11.70 -14.64
C PHE A 184 22.43 -11.70 -15.28
N VAL A 185 22.80 -10.56 -15.85
CA VAL A 185 24.08 -10.36 -16.53
C VAL A 185 25.13 -10.06 -15.47
N CYS A 186 25.98 -11.04 -15.21
CA CYS A 186 27.08 -10.99 -14.26
C CYS A 186 28.39 -10.60 -14.99
N THR A 187 29.42 -10.22 -14.22
CA THR A 187 30.71 -9.83 -14.81
C THR A 187 31.46 -10.99 -15.47
N ASP A 188 31.13 -12.23 -15.09
CA ASP A 188 31.74 -13.49 -15.54
C ASP A 188 30.80 -14.36 -16.39
N GLY A 189 29.63 -13.84 -16.76
CA GLY A 189 28.64 -14.59 -17.55
C GLY A 189 27.20 -14.16 -17.31
N GLU A 190 26.25 -15.03 -17.65
CA GLU A 190 24.83 -14.76 -17.56
C GLU A 190 24.10 -15.93 -16.89
N ILE A 191 23.15 -15.64 -16.00
CA ILE A 191 22.24 -16.62 -15.41
C ILE A 191 20.83 -16.30 -15.88
N ARG A 192 20.17 -17.25 -16.53
CA ARG A 192 18.86 -17.08 -17.16
C ARG A 192 17.86 -18.07 -16.60
N PHE A 193 16.63 -17.63 -16.45
CA PHE A 193 15.50 -18.43 -15.99
C PHE A 193 14.29 -18.15 -16.87
N GLU A 194 13.63 -19.18 -17.37
CA GLU A 194 12.43 -19.01 -18.18
C GLU A 194 11.38 -20.09 -17.89
N HIS A 195 10.14 -19.80 -18.29
CA HIS A 195 9.13 -20.83 -18.51
C HIS A 195 9.09 -21.11 -20.01
N ASP A 196 9.48 -22.32 -20.38
CA ASP A 196 9.44 -22.78 -21.77
C ASP A 196 8.06 -23.41 -22.05
N PRO A 197 7.24 -22.82 -22.93
CA PRO A 197 5.92 -23.32 -23.23
C PRO A 197 5.93 -24.65 -24.01
N ASP A 198 6.97 -24.89 -24.81
CA ASP A 198 7.10 -26.10 -25.63
C ASP A 198 7.48 -27.29 -24.75
N LEU A 199 8.43 -27.08 -23.83
CA LEU A 199 8.81 -28.08 -22.83
C LEU A 199 7.79 -28.17 -21.69
N ARG A 200 6.86 -27.22 -21.58
CA ARG A 200 5.93 -27.05 -20.46
C ARG A 200 6.67 -27.15 -19.12
N ALA A 201 7.78 -26.40 -19.01
CA ALA A 201 8.71 -26.54 -17.90
C ALA A 201 9.44 -25.23 -17.59
N TRP A 202 9.92 -25.14 -16.35
CA TRP A 202 10.84 -24.10 -15.91
C TRP A 202 12.27 -24.54 -16.12
N THR A 203 13.05 -23.69 -16.77
CA THR A 203 14.43 -23.98 -17.14
C THR A 203 15.37 -22.91 -16.62
N ARG A 204 16.61 -23.33 -16.36
CA ARG A 204 17.73 -22.46 -16.04
C ARG A 204 18.79 -22.62 -17.11
N THR A 205 19.40 -21.53 -17.55
CA THR A 205 20.53 -21.54 -18.46
C THR A 205 21.64 -20.67 -17.91
N ASP A 206 22.85 -21.22 -17.80
CA ASP A 206 24.05 -20.49 -17.41
C ASP A 206 24.97 -20.38 -18.63
N VAL A 207 25.44 -19.17 -18.92
CA VAL A 207 26.44 -18.87 -19.96
C VAL A 207 27.69 -18.36 -19.26
N ARG A 208 28.80 -19.10 -19.33
CA ARG A 208 30.09 -18.69 -18.75
C ARG A 208 31.24 -19.16 -19.62
N ASP A 209 32.24 -18.31 -19.82
CA ASP A 209 33.44 -18.62 -20.60
C ASP A 209 33.14 -19.22 -22.00
N GLY A 210 32.08 -18.75 -22.65
CA GLY A 210 31.62 -19.26 -23.96
C GLY A 210 30.93 -20.63 -23.91
N VAL A 211 30.73 -21.21 -22.72
CA VAL A 211 30.01 -22.47 -22.51
C VAL A 211 28.60 -22.15 -22.01
N THR A 212 27.60 -22.65 -22.74
CA THR A 212 26.19 -22.59 -22.34
C THR A 212 25.75 -23.95 -21.81
N ARG A 213 25.14 -23.97 -20.63
CA ARG A 213 24.52 -25.16 -20.05
C ARG A 213 23.08 -24.85 -19.62
N SER A 214 22.17 -25.78 -19.88
CA SER A 214 20.75 -25.61 -19.56
C SER A 214 20.23 -26.78 -18.74
N TRP A 215 19.31 -26.51 -17.81
CA TRP A 215 18.67 -27.49 -16.95
C TRP A 215 17.16 -27.34 -16.98
N LEU A 216 16.45 -28.46 -17.09
CA LEU A 216 15.01 -28.56 -16.87
C LEU A 216 14.76 -28.85 -15.38
N CYS A 217 14.11 -27.92 -14.67
CA CYS A 217 14.04 -27.95 -13.20
C CYS A 217 12.71 -28.47 -12.66
N ALA A 218 11.60 -27.96 -13.19
CA ALA A 218 10.25 -28.38 -12.82
C ALA A 218 9.35 -28.38 -14.05
N THR A 219 8.43 -29.34 -14.15
CA THR A 219 7.43 -29.37 -15.22
C THR A 219 6.06 -28.95 -14.72
N ASN A 220 5.21 -28.46 -15.62
CA ASN A 220 3.82 -28.11 -15.30
C ASN A 220 3.07 -29.28 -14.63
N ASP A 221 3.32 -30.51 -15.07
CA ASP A 221 2.61 -31.70 -14.59
C ASP A 221 3.14 -32.16 -13.22
N GLU A 222 4.43 -32.03 -12.96
CA GLU A 222 5.01 -32.33 -11.63
C GLU A 222 4.53 -31.35 -10.56
N CYS A 223 4.47 -30.06 -10.88
CA CYS A 223 4.04 -29.03 -9.94
C CYS A 223 2.58 -29.22 -9.47
N ARG A 224 1.75 -29.89 -10.28
CA ARG A 224 0.36 -30.21 -9.95
C ARG A 224 0.23 -31.42 -9.02
N LYS A 225 1.28 -32.22 -8.83
CA LYS A 225 1.24 -33.40 -7.96
C LYS A 225 1.20 -32.97 -6.49
N PRO A 226 0.30 -33.56 -5.66
CA PRO A 226 0.34 -33.38 -4.22
C PRO A 226 1.73 -33.72 -3.66
N GLY A 227 2.27 -32.91 -2.75
CA GLY A 227 3.55 -33.20 -2.10
C GLY A 227 4.80 -32.98 -2.96
N PHE A 228 4.70 -32.43 -4.17
CA PHE A 228 5.89 -32.11 -4.98
C PHE A 228 6.89 -31.20 -4.23
N GLU A 229 8.13 -31.69 -4.12
CA GLU A 229 9.30 -30.95 -3.67
C GLU A 229 10.25 -30.89 -4.86
N GLY A 230 10.65 -29.68 -5.26
CA GLY A 230 11.38 -29.43 -6.51
C GLY A 230 12.65 -30.26 -6.71
N SER A 231 13.08 -30.38 -7.97
CA SER A 231 14.37 -30.99 -8.32
C SER A 231 15.47 -29.92 -8.51
N ASP A 232 16.75 -30.31 -8.40
CA ASP A 232 17.89 -29.45 -8.75
C ASP A 232 18.10 -29.34 -10.27
N GLY A 233 17.24 -30.00 -11.05
CA GLY A 233 17.18 -29.94 -12.50
C GLY A 233 17.99 -31.00 -13.22
N ARG A 234 17.48 -31.43 -14.38
CA ARG A 234 18.13 -32.35 -15.32
C ARG A 234 18.75 -31.55 -16.44
N GLU A 235 20.04 -31.76 -16.70
CA GLU A 235 20.73 -31.09 -17.82
C GLU A 235 20.10 -31.50 -19.17
N ILE A 236 19.91 -30.51 -20.03
CA ILE A 236 19.32 -30.64 -21.36
C ILE A 236 20.21 -29.94 -22.39
N THR A 237 19.92 -30.17 -23.67
CA THR A 237 20.56 -29.42 -24.75
C THR A 237 20.38 -27.91 -24.51
N PRO A 238 21.45 -27.09 -24.64
CA PRO A 238 21.37 -25.66 -24.46
C PRO A 238 20.21 -25.03 -25.21
N LEU A 239 19.39 -24.27 -24.48
CA LEU A 239 18.33 -23.45 -25.06
C LEU A 239 18.93 -22.22 -25.75
N ARG A 240 18.15 -21.56 -26.61
CA ARG A 240 18.55 -20.33 -27.32
C ARG A 240 18.86 -19.20 -26.33
N ALA A 241 20.14 -19.02 -26.05
CA ALA A 241 20.64 -17.99 -25.13
C ALA A 241 20.85 -16.62 -25.80
N ASP A 242 20.61 -16.52 -27.11
CA ASP A 242 20.81 -15.33 -27.93
C ASP A 242 19.61 -14.35 -27.91
N GLU A 243 18.40 -14.85 -27.62
CA GLU A 243 17.20 -14.01 -27.51
C GLU A 243 17.15 -13.25 -26.16
N PRO A 244 16.70 -11.99 -26.08
CA PRO A 244 16.55 -11.29 -24.81
C PRO A 244 15.40 -11.84 -23.97
N MET A 245 15.45 -11.57 -22.67
CA MET A 245 14.42 -11.94 -21.70
C MET A 245 13.57 -10.72 -21.32
N THR A 246 12.30 -10.93 -21.00
CA THR A 246 11.36 -9.87 -20.58
C THR A 246 11.82 -9.12 -19.31
N TYR A 247 12.59 -9.76 -18.43
CA TYR A 247 13.38 -9.09 -17.39
C TYR A 247 14.87 -9.32 -17.63
N MET A 248 15.66 -8.25 -17.57
CA MET A 248 17.12 -8.35 -17.63
C MET A 248 17.77 -7.25 -16.78
N VAL A 249 18.75 -7.63 -15.98
CA VAL A 249 19.49 -6.72 -15.10
C VAL A 249 20.99 -7.03 -15.13
N GLU A 250 21.80 -5.99 -15.19
CA GLU A 250 23.24 -6.07 -14.94
C GLU A 250 23.46 -6.06 -13.42
N THR A 251 24.12 -7.10 -12.91
CA THR A 251 24.28 -7.29 -11.45
C THR A 251 25.47 -6.53 -10.88
N GLY A 252 26.44 -6.16 -11.73
CA GLY A 252 27.71 -5.55 -11.32
C GLY A 252 28.64 -6.47 -10.50
N CYS A 253 28.31 -7.77 -10.38
CA CYS A 253 29.07 -8.74 -9.60
C CYS A 253 29.23 -10.07 -10.36
N THR A 254 30.06 -10.96 -9.82
CA THR A 254 30.22 -12.31 -10.36
C THR A 254 28.97 -13.14 -10.10
N SER A 255 28.77 -14.17 -10.91
CA SER A 255 27.67 -15.12 -10.79
C SER A 255 27.60 -15.82 -9.42
N VAL A 256 28.75 -16.08 -8.79
CA VAL A 256 28.84 -16.67 -7.45
C VAL A 256 28.36 -15.68 -6.39
N GLU A 257 28.79 -14.43 -6.46
CA GLU A 257 28.35 -13.35 -5.57
C GLU A 257 26.85 -13.09 -5.74
N ALA A 258 26.34 -13.08 -6.97
CA ALA A 258 24.92 -12.91 -7.24
C ALA A 258 24.07 -13.99 -6.56
N LEU A 259 24.49 -15.26 -6.65
CA LEU A 259 23.82 -16.38 -5.98
C LEU A 259 23.92 -16.27 -4.44
N LYS A 260 25.01 -15.71 -3.92
CA LYS A 260 25.18 -15.44 -2.49
C LYS A 260 24.21 -14.34 -2.01
N LEU A 261 24.10 -13.24 -2.75
CA LEU A 261 23.14 -12.16 -2.44
C LEU A 261 21.69 -12.67 -2.46
N ALA A 262 21.32 -13.46 -3.46
CA ALA A 262 20.02 -14.12 -3.51
C ALA A 262 19.78 -15.05 -2.30
N SER A 263 20.84 -15.64 -1.73
CA SER A 263 20.75 -16.44 -0.50
C SER A 263 20.45 -15.58 0.73
N GLY A 264 21.08 -14.40 0.84
CA GLY A 264 20.76 -13.42 1.88
C GLY A 264 19.29 -12.98 1.82
N THR A 265 18.78 -12.73 0.62
CA THR A 265 17.35 -12.41 0.43
C THR A 265 16.41 -13.52 0.90
N ARG A 266 16.77 -14.79 0.66
CA ARG A 266 15.98 -15.93 1.17
C ARG A 266 15.92 -15.92 2.69
N GLN A 267 17.01 -15.56 3.37
CA GLN A 267 17.03 -15.43 4.82
C GLN A 267 16.07 -14.32 5.28
N ILE A 268 16.17 -13.12 4.70
CA ILE A 268 15.29 -11.99 5.02
C ILE A 268 13.80 -12.39 4.90
N ILE A 269 13.42 -13.06 3.81
CA ILE A 269 12.01 -13.50 3.62
C ILE A 269 11.62 -14.61 4.60
N ALA A 270 12.54 -15.51 4.98
CA ALA A 270 12.28 -16.53 5.99
C ALA A 270 12.00 -15.91 7.36
N ASP A 271 12.77 -14.89 7.74
CA ASP A 271 12.62 -14.18 9.00
C ASP A 271 11.32 -13.36 9.03
N TRP A 272 11.00 -12.68 7.92
CA TRP A 272 9.73 -11.95 7.76
C TRP A 272 8.49 -12.85 7.81
N THR A 273 8.62 -14.13 7.48
CA THR A 273 7.51 -15.10 7.48
C THR A 273 7.48 -15.97 8.74
N GLY A 274 8.35 -15.69 9.72
CA GLY A 274 8.40 -16.42 10.99
C GLY A 274 8.71 -17.91 10.81
N GLY A 275 9.38 -18.29 9.72
CA GLY A 275 9.69 -19.68 9.39
C GLY A 275 8.49 -20.50 8.85
N ASP A 276 7.34 -19.89 8.57
CA ASP A 276 6.22 -20.59 7.92
C ASP A 276 6.57 -20.95 6.46
N PRO A 277 6.71 -22.25 6.11
CA PRO A 277 7.21 -22.64 4.80
C PRO A 277 6.28 -22.20 3.66
N ASP A 278 4.96 -22.18 3.90
CA ASP A 278 3.98 -21.84 2.86
C ASP A 278 3.99 -20.34 2.56
N SER A 279 4.02 -19.48 3.59
CA SER A 279 4.18 -18.03 3.44
C SER A 279 5.53 -17.68 2.82
N TYR A 280 6.61 -18.29 3.27
CA TYR A 280 7.95 -18.13 2.69
C TYR A 280 7.95 -18.42 1.17
N ASN A 281 7.32 -19.52 0.77
CA ASN A 281 7.25 -19.94 -0.63
C ASN A 281 6.44 -18.99 -1.49
N ASN A 282 5.27 -18.58 -1.01
CA ASN A 282 4.40 -17.66 -1.72
C ASN A 282 5.04 -16.25 -1.81
N ALA A 283 5.67 -15.76 -0.74
CA ALA A 283 6.38 -14.49 -0.72
C ALA A 283 7.55 -14.47 -1.71
N LEU A 284 8.38 -15.52 -1.74
CA LEU A 284 9.50 -15.58 -2.69
C LEU A 284 9.03 -15.67 -4.13
N ARG A 285 7.94 -16.39 -4.44
CA ARG A 285 7.48 -16.54 -5.83
C ARG A 285 6.90 -15.25 -6.43
N LEU A 286 6.47 -14.30 -5.60
CA LEU A 286 5.89 -13.02 -6.02
C LEU A 286 6.75 -12.29 -7.06
N PHE A 287 8.04 -12.09 -6.79
CA PHE A 287 8.83 -11.09 -7.51
C PHE A 287 9.09 -11.45 -8.99
N ALA A 288 9.41 -12.71 -9.30
CA ALA A 288 9.60 -13.17 -10.67
C ALA A 288 8.28 -13.59 -11.36
N ALA A 289 7.15 -13.64 -10.64
CA ALA A 289 5.87 -14.04 -11.21
C ALA A 289 5.46 -13.26 -12.47
N PRO A 290 5.70 -11.93 -12.59
CA PRO A 290 5.35 -11.20 -13.81
C PRO A 290 6.04 -11.75 -15.07
N PHE A 291 7.21 -12.33 -14.89
CA PHE A 291 8.11 -12.70 -15.97
C PHE A 291 8.17 -14.21 -16.25
N ILE A 292 7.85 -15.08 -15.28
CA ILE A 292 8.13 -16.53 -15.39
C ILE A 292 6.93 -17.45 -15.07
N ARG A 293 5.78 -16.91 -14.66
CA ARG A 293 4.56 -17.72 -14.43
C ARG A 293 4.09 -18.37 -15.72
N SER A 294 3.46 -19.55 -15.70
CA SER A 294 2.89 -20.10 -16.95
C SER A 294 1.54 -19.45 -17.31
N HIS A 295 0.75 -19.04 -16.32
CA HIS A 295 -0.59 -18.46 -16.52
C HIS A 295 -0.95 -17.38 -15.46
N PRO A 296 -1.96 -16.52 -15.71
CA PRO A 296 -2.25 -15.37 -14.85
C PRO A 296 -3.08 -15.65 -13.58
N GLU A 297 -3.51 -16.91 -13.36
CA GLU A 297 -4.50 -17.32 -12.33
C GLU A 297 -4.21 -16.98 -10.86
N CYS A 298 -3.09 -16.35 -10.50
CA CYS A 298 -2.72 -16.15 -9.10
C CYS A 298 -2.48 -14.67 -8.75
N ALA A 299 -3.18 -14.19 -7.72
CA ALA A 299 -2.89 -12.96 -6.98
C ALA A 299 -2.06 -13.29 -5.73
N TYR A 300 -1.09 -12.45 -5.41
CA TYR A 300 -0.28 -12.58 -4.20
C TYR A 300 -0.82 -11.65 -3.12
N VAL A 301 -0.90 -12.16 -1.90
CA VAL A 301 -1.44 -11.43 -0.75
C VAL A 301 -0.39 -11.42 0.36
N LEU A 302 0.12 -10.23 0.68
CA LEU A 302 0.94 -9.99 1.86
C LEU A 302 0.01 -9.52 2.98
N GLN A 303 -0.23 -10.39 3.96
CA GLN A 303 -1.07 -10.11 5.12
C GLN A 303 -0.24 -10.12 6.41
N GLY A 304 -0.70 -9.43 7.45
CA GLY A 304 0.00 -9.37 8.73
C GLY A 304 -0.33 -8.08 9.46
N VAL A 305 -0.01 -7.97 10.75
CA VAL A 305 -0.32 -6.76 11.54
C VAL A 305 0.31 -5.49 10.95
N GLY A 306 -0.19 -4.32 11.35
CA GLY A 306 0.37 -3.04 10.94
C GLY A 306 1.85 -2.88 11.33
N GLY A 307 2.62 -2.13 10.54
CA GLY A 307 4.01 -1.78 10.86
C GLY A 307 5.09 -2.83 10.52
N THR A 308 4.73 -3.94 9.89
CA THR A 308 5.64 -5.05 9.56
C THR A 308 6.47 -4.86 8.28
N GLY A 309 6.28 -3.77 7.54
CA GLY A 309 7.05 -3.48 6.32
C GLY A 309 6.46 -4.02 5.01
N LYS A 310 5.26 -4.65 5.02
CA LYS A 310 4.57 -5.16 3.82
C LYS A 310 4.47 -4.12 2.69
N SER A 311 3.98 -2.93 3.01
CA SER A 311 3.84 -1.83 2.05
C SER A 311 5.20 -1.29 1.60
N THR A 312 6.22 -1.31 2.45
CA THR A 312 7.59 -0.92 2.07
C THR A 312 8.14 -1.90 1.03
N LEU A 313 8.08 -3.20 1.30
CA LEU A 313 8.51 -4.24 0.36
C LEU A 313 7.77 -4.16 -0.99
N ALA A 314 6.45 -3.93 -0.94
CA ALA A 314 5.63 -3.79 -2.15
C ALA A 314 5.99 -2.53 -2.96
N LYS A 315 6.24 -1.40 -2.29
CA LYS A 315 6.63 -0.13 -2.93
C LYS A 315 8.03 -0.20 -3.52
N ASP A 316 8.97 -0.84 -2.83
CA ASP A 316 10.33 -1.03 -3.34
C ASP A 316 10.32 -1.95 -4.58
N PHE A 317 9.46 -2.97 -4.60
CA PHE A 317 9.25 -3.79 -5.80
C PHE A 317 8.67 -2.96 -6.96
N MET A 318 7.65 -2.13 -6.69
CA MET A 318 7.13 -1.21 -7.71
C MET A 318 8.20 -0.25 -8.22
N ALA A 319 8.99 0.35 -7.33
CA ALA A 319 10.07 1.27 -7.69
C ALA A 319 11.12 0.59 -8.58
N HIS A 320 11.45 -0.68 -8.28
CA HIS A 320 12.36 -1.49 -9.10
C HIS A 320 11.84 -1.71 -10.52
N LEU A 321 10.53 -1.96 -10.67
CA LEU A 321 9.87 -2.12 -11.96
C LEU A 321 9.57 -0.78 -12.67
N GLY A 322 9.57 0.34 -11.94
CA GLY A 322 9.32 1.67 -12.49
C GLY A 322 7.95 1.79 -13.16
N ASN A 323 7.93 2.30 -14.39
CA ASN A 323 6.72 2.49 -15.19
C ASN A 323 6.02 1.19 -15.64
N GLN A 324 6.58 0.03 -15.31
CA GLN A 324 5.98 -1.28 -15.58
C GLN A 324 5.04 -1.72 -14.45
N ALA A 325 5.00 -0.99 -13.33
CA ALA A 325 4.10 -1.25 -12.21
C ALA A 325 3.05 -0.14 -12.09
N MET A 326 1.85 -0.49 -11.64
CA MET A 326 0.77 0.44 -11.37
C MET A 326 0.13 0.17 -10.00
N THR A 327 -0.51 1.19 -9.44
CA THR A 327 -1.45 1.01 -8.33
C THR A 327 -2.84 0.72 -8.89
N LEU A 328 -3.58 -0.19 -8.25
CA LEU A 328 -4.96 -0.52 -8.61
C LEU A 328 -5.85 -0.41 -7.37
N SER A 329 -6.91 0.39 -7.48
CA SER A 329 -8.00 0.34 -6.49
C SER A 329 -9.02 -0.73 -6.90
N PHE A 330 -9.33 -1.65 -5.99
CA PHE A 330 -10.36 -2.66 -6.22
C PHE A 330 -11.78 -2.08 -6.32
N ASP A 331 -12.03 -0.88 -5.80
CA ASP A 331 -13.32 -0.23 -5.96
C ASP A 331 -13.65 0.04 -7.44
N LEU A 332 -12.63 0.28 -8.27
CA LEU A 332 -12.80 0.45 -9.72
C LEU A 332 -13.35 -0.82 -10.39
N LEU A 333 -13.01 -2.00 -9.88
CA LEU A 333 -13.53 -3.27 -10.41
C LEU A 333 -15.04 -3.41 -10.21
N SER A 334 -15.61 -2.69 -9.24
CA SER A 334 -17.05 -2.67 -8.98
C SER A 334 -17.80 -1.60 -9.76
N GLN A 335 -17.10 -0.79 -10.58
CA GLN A 335 -17.64 0.37 -11.29
C GLN A 335 -17.38 0.27 -12.80
N PRO A 336 -17.94 -0.75 -13.51
CA PRO A 336 -17.56 -1.07 -14.89
C PRO A 336 -17.84 0.04 -15.91
N THR A 337 -18.74 0.98 -15.60
CA THR A 337 -19.09 2.10 -16.48
C THR A 337 -18.33 3.39 -16.16
N ALA A 338 -17.53 3.39 -15.09
CA ALA A 338 -16.70 4.54 -14.74
C ALA A 338 -15.51 4.61 -15.70
N MET A 339 -15.29 5.78 -16.29
CA MET A 339 -14.16 6.01 -17.20
C MET A 339 -12.81 5.69 -16.55
N SER A 340 -12.67 5.92 -15.24
CA SER A 340 -11.50 5.53 -14.45
C SER A 340 -11.28 4.01 -14.41
N ALA A 341 -12.36 3.23 -14.36
CA ALA A 341 -12.29 1.77 -14.39
C ALA A 341 -11.92 1.25 -15.78
N GLU A 342 -12.52 1.80 -16.84
CA GLU A 342 -12.17 1.46 -18.22
C GLU A 342 -10.70 1.81 -18.55
N ASN A 343 -10.21 2.96 -18.05
CA ASN A 343 -8.80 3.37 -18.16
C ASN A 343 -7.88 2.38 -17.43
N ALA A 344 -8.26 1.96 -16.22
CA ALA A 344 -7.49 1.00 -15.44
C ALA A 344 -7.36 -0.35 -16.16
N MET A 345 -8.41 -0.81 -16.86
CA MET A 345 -8.33 -2.02 -17.70
C MET A 345 -7.32 -1.86 -18.83
N GLY A 346 -7.25 -0.67 -19.44
CA GLY A 346 -6.20 -0.28 -20.38
C GLY A 346 -4.79 -0.44 -19.81
N ASN A 347 -4.59 0.08 -18.60
CA ASN A 347 -3.29 0.02 -17.93
C ASN A 347 -2.89 -1.41 -17.54
N LEU A 348 -3.83 -2.27 -17.17
CA LEU A 348 -3.54 -3.68 -16.86
C LEU A 348 -2.97 -4.47 -18.05
N MET A 349 -3.16 -4.00 -19.28
CA MET A 349 -2.57 -4.60 -20.48
C MET A 349 -1.11 -4.17 -20.71
N SER A 350 -0.71 -3.00 -20.22
CA SER A 350 0.63 -2.43 -20.44
C SER A 350 1.54 -2.46 -19.20
N HIS A 351 1.05 -2.94 -18.06
CA HIS A 351 1.81 -3.06 -16.81
C HIS A 351 1.95 -4.54 -16.42
N LEU A 352 3.09 -4.86 -15.80
CA LEU A 352 3.47 -6.19 -15.34
C LEU A 352 3.08 -6.45 -13.88
N LEU A 353 2.87 -5.40 -13.09
CA LEU A 353 2.44 -5.49 -11.69
C LEU A 353 1.33 -4.49 -11.39
N ALA A 354 0.30 -4.94 -10.68
CA ALA A 354 -0.77 -4.11 -10.14
C ALA A 354 -0.81 -4.27 -8.61
N LEU A 355 -0.43 -3.21 -7.89
CA LEU A 355 -0.44 -3.16 -6.42
C LEU A 355 -1.76 -2.58 -5.90
N THR A 356 -2.44 -3.33 -5.05
CA THR A 356 -3.49 -2.83 -4.15
C THR A 356 -2.90 -2.73 -2.75
N ASP A 357 -2.44 -1.53 -2.36
CA ASP A 357 -1.76 -1.30 -1.07
C ASP A 357 -2.77 -1.01 0.04
N ASP A 358 -2.49 -1.52 1.25
CA ASP A 358 -3.24 -1.33 2.49
C ASP A 358 -4.75 -1.54 2.33
N TYR A 359 -5.11 -2.65 1.67
CA TYR A 359 -6.48 -2.94 1.33
C TYR A 359 -7.29 -3.35 2.56
N ASP A 360 -8.42 -2.68 2.76
CA ASP A 360 -9.43 -3.02 3.76
C ASP A 360 -10.59 -3.81 3.09
N PRO A 361 -10.69 -5.13 3.34
CA PRO A 361 -11.76 -5.98 2.78
C PRO A 361 -13.09 -5.88 3.52
N THR A 362 -13.17 -5.14 4.63
CA THR A 362 -14.34 -5.13 5.52
C THR A 362 -15.57 -4.51 4.85
N HIS A 363 -16.72 -4.60 5.54
CA HIS A 363 -17.99 -3.99 5.12
C HIS A 363 -18.50 -4.42 3.72
N GLY A 364 -18.14 -5.63 3.28
CA GLY A 364 -18.62 -6.18 2.00
C GLY A 364 -17.91 -5.62 0.77
N ARG A 365 -16.79 -4.89 0.94
CA ARG A 365 -16.03 -4.28 -0.18
C ARG A 365 -15.42 -5.35 -1.07
N PHE A 366 -14.78 -6.34 -0.46
CA PHE A 366 -14.08 -7.38 -1.22
C PHE A 366 -15.04 -8.27 -2.02
N GLU A 367 -16.21 -8.61 -1.47
CA GLU A 367 -17.21 -9.43 -2.17
C GLU A 367 -17.71 -8.78 -3.47
N LYS A 368 -17.79 -7.43 -3.51
CA LYS A 368 -18.17 -6.69 -4.73
C LYS A 368 -17.10 -6.77 -5.81
N SER A 369 -15.82 -6.71 -5.43
CA SER A 369 -14.70 -6.77 -6.38
C SER A 369 -14.26 -8.20 -6.73
N LEU A 370 -14.64 -9.21 -5.94
CA LEU A 370 -14.14 -10.58 -6.07
C LEU A 370 -14.48 -11.22 -7.41
N GLN A 371 -15.71 -11.03 -7.93
CA GLN A 371 -16.07 -11.64 -9.23
C GLN A 371 -15.29 -11.02 -10.40
N PRO A 372 -15.25 -9.69 -10.57
CA PRO A 372 -14.37 -9.05 -11.55
C PRO A 372 -12.89 -9.44 -11.40
N LEU A 373 -12.39 -9.54 -10.16
CA LEU A 373 -11.02 -9.97 -9.89
C LEU A 373 -10.79 -11.43 -10.34
N LYS A 374 -11.74 -12.34 -10.13
CA LYS A 374 -11.64 -13.71 -10.64
C LYS A 374 -11.52 -13.74 -12.17
N THR A 375 -12.26 -12.87 -12.88
CA THR A 375 -12.14 -12.74 -14.34
C THR A 375 -10.74 -12.25 -14.73
N LEU A 376 -10.22 -11.22 -14.05
CA LEU A 376 -8.83 -10.74 -14.25
C LEU A 376 -7.81 -11.87 -14.09
N LEU A 377 -7.95 -12.66 -13.03
CA LEU A 377 -7.05 -13.78 -12.76
C LEU A 377 -7.15 -14.87 -13.82
N THR A 378 -8.26 -15.01 -14.54
CA THR A 378 -8.30 -15.93 -15.71
C THR A 378 -7.54 -15.42 -16.94
N GLY A 379 -6.97 -14.21 -16.90
CA GLY A 379 -6.29 -13.60 -18.04
C GLY A 379 -7.24 -12.89 -18.99
N LEU A 380 -8.43 -12.49 -18.50
CA LEU A 380 -9.44 -11.77 -19.26
C LEU A 380 -9.77 -10.46 -18.55
N LEU A 381 -10.06 -9.41 -19.31
CA LEU A 381 -10.59 -8.18 -18.73
C LEU A 381 -12.05 -8.39 -18.30
N PRO A 382 -12.46 -7.95 -17.10
CA PRO A 382 -13.83 -8.10 -16.59
C PRO A 382 -14.84 -7.24 -17.35
N PHE A 383 -14.38 -6.18 -18.00
CA PHE A 383 -15.13 -5.31 -18.90
C PHE A 383 -14.14 -4.62 -19.85
N SER A 384 -14.65 -4.07 -20.95
CA SER A 384 -13.84 -3.50 -22.03
C SER A 384 -12.92 -2.38 -21.53
N ALA A 385 -11.67 -2.40 -21.98
CA ALA A 385 -10.77 -1.28 -21.77
C ALA A 385 -11.10 -0.15 -22.73
N ARG A 386 -11.17 1.07 -22.21
CA ARG A 386 -11.48 2.26 -23.00
C ARG A 386 -10.83 3.48 -22.39
N ARG A 387 -10.24 4.35 -23.22
CA ARG A 387 -9.79 5.68 -22.81
C ARG A 387 -10.75 6.75 -23.27
N ARG A 388 -10.74 7.92 -22.60
CA ARG A 388 -11.64 9.04 -22.91
C ARG A 388 -11.62 9.39 -24.40
N GLY A 389 -12.68 9.05 -25.11
CA GLY A 389 -12.87 9.31 -26.56
C GLY A 389 -12.27 8.25 -27.49
N GLU A 390 -11.77 7.11 -26.99
CA GLU A 390 -11.35 5.94 -27.79
C GLU A 390 -12.51 4.97 -27.92
N ASP A 391 -12.44 4.13 -28.96
CA ASP A 391 -13.21 2.89 -29.00
C ASP A 391 -12.66 1.90 -27.97
N SER A 392 -13.48 0.93 -27.59
CA SER A 392 -13.05 -0.15 -26.72
C SER A 392 -11.91 -0.92 -27.37
N VAL A 393 -10.87 -1.19 -26.59
CA VAL A 393 -9.74 -2.03 -26.99
C VAL A 393 -9.89 -3.37 -26.30
N ASP A 394 -9.87 -4.43 -27.11
CA ASP A 394 -9.77 -5.79 -26.60
C ASP A 394 -8.30 -6.15 -26.36
N GLY A 395 -8.02 -6.83 -25.26
CA GLY A 395 -6.69 -7.33 -24.97
C GLY A 395 -6.63 -8.13 -23.69
N ARG A 396 -5.44 -8.66 -23.40
CA ARG A 396 -5.21 -9.54 -22.25
C ARG A 396 -4.43 -8.79 -21.16
N PRO A 397 -4.91 -8.81 -19.89
CA PRO A 397 -4.15 -8.23 -18.79
C PRO A 397 -2.82 -8.97 -18.62
N GLN A 398 -1.75 -8.21 -18.44
CA GLN A 398 -0.39 -8.73 -18.21
C GLN A 398 0.00 -8.71 -16.74
N ALA A 399 -0.65 -7.85 -15.95
CA ALA A 399 -0.28 -7.59 -14.58
C ALA A 399 -0.40 -8.84 -13.68
N VAL A 400 0.58 -9.03 -12.80
CA VAL A 400 0.42 -9.79 -11.56
C VAL A 400 -0.24 -8.89 -10.54
N HIS A 401 -1.18 -9.43 -9.76
CA HIS A 401 -1.82 -8.67 -8.69
C HIS A 401 -1.09 -8.93 -7.37
N LEU A 402 -0.66 -7.86 -6.73
CA LEU A 402 -0.11 -7.86 -5.38
C LEU A 402 -1.06 -7.08 -4.46
N ILE A 403 -1.49 -7.71 -3.38
CA ILE A 403 -2.38 -7.12 -2.38
C ILE A 403 -1.61 -7.06 -1.07
N THR A 404 -1.54 -5.90 -0.44
CA THR A 404 -1.09 -5.79 0.96
C THR A 404 -2.29 -5.47 1.82
N THR A 405 -2.39 -6.08 2.99
CA THR A 405 -3.53 -5.87 3.90
C THR A 405 -3.16 -6.20 5.34
N ASN A 406 -3.80 -5.53 6.30
CA ASN A 406 -3.72 -5.91 7.71
C ASN A 406 -4.86 -6.87 8.12
N TYR A 407 -5.73 -7.22 7.18
CA TYR A 407 -6.92 -8.05 7.41
C TYR A 407 -6.81 -9.38 6.69
N HIS A 408 -7.57 -10.36 7.15
CA HIS A 408 -7.77 -11.59 6.37
C HIS A 408 -8.76 -11.34 5.23
N LEU A 409 -8.44 -11.78 4.01
CA LEU A 409 -9.36 -11.66 2.88
C LEU A 409 -10.46 -12.75 2.95
N PRO A 410 -11.75 -12.41 2.73
CA PRO A 410 -12.87 -13.35 2.78
C PRO A 410 -12.90 -14.35 1.60
N ILE A 411 -11.96 -15.30 1.57
CA ILE A 411 -11.89 -16.37 0.56
C ILE A 411 -12.63 -17.62 1.06
N SER A 412 -13.49 -18.21 0.22
CA SER A 412 -14.19 -19.45 0.57
C SER A 412 -13.29 -20.68 0.42
N SER A 413 -13.76 -21.82 0.95
CA SER A 413 -13.09 -23.12 0.78
C SER A 413 -13.17 -23.70 -0.63
N ALA A 414 -13.87 -23.04 -1.56
CA ALA A 414 -13.98 -23.51 -2.94
C ALA A 414 -12.60 -23.52 -3.61
N GLU A 415 -12.24 -24.65 -4.23
CA GLU A 415 -10.97 -24.80 -4.95
C GLU A 415 -10.77 -23.71 -6.02
N SER A 416 -11.84 -23.28 -6.66
CA SER A 416 -11.81 -22.21 -7.64
C SER A 416 -11.34 -20.88 -7.03
N GLU A 417 -11.66 -20.57 -5.79
CA GLU A 417 -11.15 -19.37 -5.12
C GLU A 417 -9.76 -19.60 -4.54
N GLN A 418 -9.56 -20.73 -3.86
CA GLN A 418 -8.30 -21.07 -3.21
C GLN A 418 -7.13 -21.12 -4.21
N ARG A 419 -7.34 -21.62 -5.43
CA ARG A 419 -6.32 -21.68 -6.49
C ARG A 419 -5.86 -20.32 -7.02
N ARG A 420 -6.56 -19.24 -6.64
CA ARG A 420 -6.36 -17.88 -7.17
C ARG A 420 -5.59 -16.94 -6.28
N PHE A 421 -5.32 -17.33 -5.02
CA PHE A 421 -4.65 -16.47 -4.05
C PHE A 421 -3.49 -17.20 -3.38
N ALA A 422 -2.29 -16.64 -3.51
CA ALA A 422 -1.08 -17.06 -2.82
C ALA A 422 -0.85 -16.12 -1.62
N PHE A 423 -1.21 -16.60 -0.43
CA PHE A 423 -1.04 -15.83 0.81
C PHE A 423 0.35 -16.02 1.39
N ALA A 424 0.92 -14.91 1.87
CA ALA A 424 2.08 -14.90 2.73
C ALA A 424 1.80 -14.02 3.95
N THR A 425 1.92 -14.63 5.12
CA THR A 425 1.79 -13.94 6.40
C THR A 425 3.15 -13.37 6.80
N ILE A 426 3.21 -12.06 6.95
CA ILE A 426 4.39 -11.33 7.41
C ILE A 426 4.22 -11.06 8.90
N VAL A 427 5.14 -11.62 9.69
CA VAL A 427 5.11 -11.49 11.15
C VAL A 427 5.66 -10.14 11.59
N ASN A 428 5.21 -9.69 12.76
CA ASN A 428 5.79 -8.53 13.41
C ASN A 428 7.01 -8.95 14.20
N ASP A 429 8.12 -8.30 13.90
CA ASP A 429 9.28 -8.32 14.76
C ASP A 429 9.16 -7.14 15.73
N ALA A 430 9.12 -7.45 17.03
CA ALA A 430 8.93 -6.47 18.09
C ALA A 430 9.97 -5.33 18.03
N ASP A 431 11.18 -5.65 17.58
CA ASP A 431 12.30 -4.69 17.51
C ASP A 431 12.45 -4.06 16.12
N ARG A 432 11.60 -4.40 15.16
CA ARG A 432 11.69 -4.00 13.74
C ARG A 432 13.05 -4.28 13.10
N SER A 433 13.83 -5.21 13.65
CA SER A 433 15.17 -5.58 13.17
C SER A 433 15.10 -6.13 11.76
N ASN A 434 14.08 -6.95 11.47
CA ASN A 434 13.77 -7.48 10.14
C ASN A 434 13.60 -6.39 9.07
N LEU A 435 12.94 -5.28 9.41
CA LEU A 435 12.71 -4.17 8.49
C LEU A 435 14.00 -3.36 8.27
N ARG A 436 14.82 -3.22 9.32
CA ARG A 436 16.10 -2.53 9.23
C ARG A 436 17.09 -3.31 8.36
N GLU A 437 17.24 -4.60 8.60
CA GLU A 437 18.10 -5.48 7.80
C GLU A 437 17.69 -5.47 6.33
N TYR A 438 16.39 -5.55 6.05
CA TYR A 438 15.86 -5.39 4.70
C TYR A 438 16.28 -4.08 4.04
N LYS A 439 16.09 -2.94 4.73
CA LYS A 439 16.44 -1.61 4.19
C LYS A 439 17.94 -1.44 3.98
N ASP A 440 18.75 -1.94 4.90
CA ASP A 440 20.20 -1.90 4.76
C ASP A 440 20.64 -2.73 3.54
N PHE A 441 20.08 -3.94 3.38
CA PHE A 441 20.36 -4.80 2.23
C PHE A 441 19.93 -4.16 0.90
N THR A 442 18.72 -3.60 0.80
CA THR A 442 18.24 -2.98 -0.45
C THR A 442 18.96 -1.69 -0.79
N ARG A 443 19.41 -0.92 0.21
CA ARG A 443 20.28 0.25 -0.01
C ARG A 443 21.61 -0.18 -0.62
N ASP A 444 22.23 -1.23 -0.09
CA ASP A 444 23.59 -1.61 -0.45
C ASP A 444 23.66 -2.40 -1.77
N HIS A 445 22.59 -3.12 -2.14
CA HIS A 445 22.59 -4.03 -3.30
C HIS A 445 21.46 -3.80 -4.31
N GLY A 446 20.48 -2.95 -3.99
CA GLY A 446 19.25 -2.80 -4.77
C GLY A 446 18.27 -3.98 -4.59
N PHE A 447 17.21 -3.98 -5.40
CA PHE A 447 16.13 -4.96 -5.29
C PHE A 447 16.33 -6.23 -6.13
N TRP A 448 17.21 -6.21 -7.14
CA TRP A 448 17.38 -7.34 -8.07
C TRP A 448 17.74 -8.69 -7.41
N PRO A 449 18.41 -8.78 -6.24
CA PRO A 449 18.64 -10.08 -5.60
C PRO A 449 17.34 -10.80 -5.20
N PHE A 450 16.26 -10.06 -4.91
CA PHE A 450 14.91 -10.61 -4.68
C PHE A 450 14.34 -11.26 -5.93
N MET A 451 14.61 -10.69 -7.10
CA MET A 451 14.23 -11.28 -8.38
C MET A 451 14.96 -12.61 -8.60
N LEU A 452 16.28 -12.66 -8.36
CA LEU A 452 17.06 -13.88 -8.53
C LEU A 452 16.64 -14.99 -7.55
N ALA A 453 16.44 -14.65 -6.28
CA ALA A 453 15.92 -15.57 -5.28
C ALA A 453 14.54 -16.11 -5.65
N SER A 454 13.68 -15.24 -6.21
CA SER A 454 12.37 -15.62 -6.73
C SER A 454 12.47 -16.61 -7.88
N CYS A 455 13.33 -16.35 -8.88
CA CYS A 455 13.57 -17.26 -10.00
C CYS A 455 14.02 -18.64 -9.53
N GLN A 456 14.95 -18.71 -8.58
CA GLN A 456 15.38 -19.97 -7.97
C GLN A 456 14.22 -20.72 -7.30
N ARG A 457 13.28 -19.99 -6.67
CA ARG A 457 12.09 -20.60 -6.08
C ARG A 457 11.13 -21.14 -7.14
N TRP A 458 10.95 -20.42 -8.25
CA TRP A 458 10.19 -20.89 -9.41
C TRP A 458 10.77 -22.16 -10.02
N MET A 459 12.09 -22.31 -10.07
CA MET A 459 12.71 -23.56 -10.56
C MET A 459 12.35 -24.78 -9.70
N ARG A 460 12.06 -24.58 -8.41
CA ARG A 460 11.73 -25.67 -7.49
C ARG A 460 10.23 -25.95 -7.40
N LEU A 461 9.38 -24.93 -7.48
CA LEU A 461 7.93 -25.10 -7.25
C LEU A 461 7.09 -24.95 -8.51
N GLY A 462 7.63 -24.35 -9.58
CA GLY A 462 6.86 -23.93 -10.74
C GLY A 462 5.60 -23.16 -10.33
N ASP A 463 4.46 -23.50 -10.92
CA ASP A 463 3.17 -22.89 -10.61
C ASP A 463 2.53 -23.36 -9.28
N LYS A 464 3.16 -24.31 -8.56
CA LYS A 464 2.59 -24.83 -7.31
C LYS A 464 2.56 -23.74 -6.24
N GLN A 465 1.36 -23.20 -6.01
CA GLN A 465 1.10 -22.37 -4.84
C GLN A 465 0.99 -23.22 -3.58
N CYS A 466 1.53 -22.68 -2.49
CA CYS A 466 1.40 -23.25 -1.16
C CYS A 466 0.07 -22.82 -0.54
N ARG A 467 -0.55 -23.72 0.23
CA ARG A 467 -1.83 -23.42 0.90
C ARG A 467 -1.56 -22.43 2.04
N ALA A 468 -2.41 -21.42 2.19
CA ALA A 468 -2.16 -20.32 3.10
C ALA A 468 -2.02 -20.75 4.57
N ALA A 469 -1.07 -20.16 5.29
CA ALA A 469 -1.19 -19.97 6.71
C ALA A 469 -2.22 -18.86 6.98
N ALA A 470 -3.24 -19.16 7.78
CA ALA A 470 -4.22 -18.14 8.16
C ALA A 470 -3.60 -17.15 9.13
N PHE A 471 -3.83 -15.86 8.88
CA PHE A 471 -3.46 -14.76 9.76
C PHE A 471 -4.75 -14.11 10.27
N ILE A 472 -4.84 -13.89 11.58
CA ILE A 472 -5.93 -13.18 12.23
C ILE A 472 -5.32 -12.23 13.24
N ASP A 473 -5.58 -10.94 13.05
CA ASP A 473 -5.32 -9.91 14.06
C ASP A 473 -6.54 -9.83 14.99
N PRO A 474 -6.42 -10.16 16.30
CA PRO A 474 -7.54 -10.09 17.24
C PRO A 474 -8.21 -8.71 17.24
N ASP A 475 -7.45 -7.63 17.09
CA ASP A 475 -7.94 -6.25 17.10
C ASP A 475 -8.72 -5.90 15.82
N SER A 476 -8.61 -6.72 14.78
CA SER A 476 -9.34 -6.56 13.52
C SER A 476 -10.68 -7.32 13.49
N MET A 477 -10.94 -8.18 14.49
CA MET A 477 -12.20 -8.93 14.58
C MET A 477 -13.32 -8.03 15.11
N THR A 478 -14.51 -8.15 14.52
CA THR A 478 -15.69 -7.45 15.05
C THR A 478 -16.19 -8.12 16.34
N ASP A 479 -16.84 -7.37 17.23
CA ASP A 479 -17.46 -7.91 18.45
C ASP A 479 -18.41 -9.08 18.13
N MET A 480 -19.11 -9.00 17.00
CA MET A 480 -20.03 -10.02 16.53
C MET A 480 -19.31 -11.30 16.07
N GLU A 481 -18.13 -11.17 15.45
CA GLU A 481 -17.27 -12.30 15.09
C GLU A 481 -16.65 -12.95 16.32
N VAL A 482 -16.18 -12.16 17.28
CA VAL A 482 -15.67 -12.64 18.57
C VAL A 482 -16.76 -13.41 19.32
N ALA A 483 -17.96 -12.85 19.42
CA ALA A 483 -19.11 -13.50 20.06
C ALA A 483 -19.47 -14.82 19.36
N ALA A 484 -19.49 -14.85 18.03
CA ALA A 484 -19.76 -16.06 17.26
C ALA A 484 -18.70 -17.15 17.47
N VAL A 485 -17.42 -16.78 17.53
CA VAL A 485 -16.34 -17.75 17.82
C VAL A 485 -16.46 -18.28 19.25
N ARG A 486 -16.74 -17.42 20.24
CA ARG A 486 -17.00 -17.85 21.63
C ARG A 486 -18.16 -18.83 21.71
N GLU A 487 -19.29 -18.52 21.06
CA GLU A 487 -20.46 -19.41 21.04
C GLU A 487 -20.12 -20.79 20.48
N VAL A 488 -19.28 -20.86 19.44
CA VAL A 488 -18.79 -22.14 18.88
C VAL A 488 -17.84 -22.85 19.84
N LEU A 489 -16.93 -22.13 20.51
CA LEU A 489 -16.00 -22.74 21.47
C LEU A 489 -16.75 -23.36 22.67
N GLU A 490 -17.84 -22.73 23.11
CA GLU A 490 -18.67 -23.20 24.22
C GLU A 490 -19.65 -24.31 23.81
N ASN A 491 -20.38 -24.12 22.70
CA ASN A 491 -21.53 -24.94 22.34
C ASN A 491 -21.28 -25.87 21.15
N GLY A 492 -20.15 -25.71 20.45
CA GLY A 492 -19.79 -26.40 19.22
C GLY A 492 -20.45 -25.86 17.96
N LEU A 493 -21.39 -24.91 18.09
CA LEU A 493 -22.16 -24.30 17.00
C LEU A 493 -22.48 -22.84 17.33
N ALA A 494 -22.49 -21.99 16.31
CA ALA A 494 -23.04 -20.63 16.37
C ALA A 494 -24.34 -20.53 15.57
N TYR A 495 -25.26 -19.71 16.05
CA TYR A 495 -26.55 -19.50 15.40
C TYR A 495 -26.68 -18.06 14.88
N PRO A 496 -27.16 -17.87 13.62
CA PRO A 496 -27.36 -16.54 13.08
C PRO A 496 -28.48 -15.81 13.85
N GLN A 497 -28.18 -14.61 14.35
CA GLN A 497 -29.16 -13.76 15.03
C GLN A 497 -29.84 -12.77 14.06
N PRO A 498 -31.14 -12.46 14.23
CA PRO A 498 -31.83 -11.48 13.39
C PRO A 498 -31.16 -10.10 13.43
N GLY A 499 -30.94 -9.48 12.26
CA GLY A 499 -30.33 -8.15 12.16
C GLY A 499 -28.79 -8.11 12.30
N ILE A 500 -28.18 -9.19 12.76
CA ILE A 500 -26.74 -9.31 12.96
C ILE A 500 -26.11 -9.95 11.73
N ARG A 501 -25.16 -9.24 11.10
CA ARG A 501 -24.37 -9.73 9.96
C ARG A 501 -22.97 -10.13 10.41
N VAL A 502 -22.71 -11.44 10.46
CA VAL A 502 -21.37 -12.01 10.67
C VAL A 502 -20.83 -12.53 9.34
N ASN A 503 -19.58 -12.23 9.01
CA ASN A 503 -18.91 -12.86 7.88
C ASN A 503 -18.32 -14.21 8.31
N TRP A 504 -19.14 -15.25 8.29
CA TRP A 504 -18.79 -16.58 8.79
C TRP A 504 -17.50 -17.17 8.18
N LYS A 505 -17.16 -16.78 6.95
CA LYS A 505 -15.93 -17.22 6.27
C LYS A 505 -14.68 -16.60 6.88
N ASN A 506 -14.73 -15.33 7.32
CA ASN A 506 -13.62 -14.63 7.96
C ASN A 506 -13.17 -15.32 9.25
N ILE A 507 -14.10 -16.00 9.92
CA ILE A 507 -13.83 -16.73 11.16
C ILE A 507 -13.73 -18.25 10.96
N GLY A 508 -13.59 -18.72 9.71
CA GLY A 508 -13.39 -20.12 9.39
C GLY A 508 -14.58 -21.04 9.67
N LEU A 509 -15.79 -20.48 9.75
CA LEU A 509 -17.02 -21.23 10.01
C LEU A 509 -17.76 -21.60 8.73
N VAL A 510 -18.26 -22.84 8.68
CA VAL A 510 -19.02 -23.38 7.56
C VAL A 510 -20.50 -23.56 7.93
N ARG A 511 -21.37 -23.22 6.99
CA ARG A 511 -22.83 -23.36 7.18
C ARG A 511 -23.19 -24.83 7.35
N THR A 512 -24.06 -25.11 8.31
CA THR A 512 -24.64 -26.42 8.56
C THR A 512 -26.13 -26.30 8.92
N SER A 513 -26.81 -27.44 9.02
CA SER A 513 -28.22 -27.53 9.40
C SER A 513 -28.36 -28.49 10.56
N THR A 514 -29.06 -28.08 11.62
CA THR A 514 -29.21 -28.88 12.84
C THR A 514 -30.61 -28.74 13.43
N LYS A 515 -31.08 -29.80 14.11
CA LYS A 515 -32.32 -29.78 14.92
C LYS A 515 -32.05 -29.43 16.39
N ARG A 516 -30.77 -29.30 16.79
CA ARG A 516 -30.37 -29.02 18.18
C ARG A 516 -30.82 -27.60 18.56
N GLY A 517 -31.65 -27.50 19.60
CA GLY A 517 -32.20 -26.24 20.13
C GLY A 517 -33.36 -25.63 19.33
N SER A 518 -34.04 -26.41 18.47
CA SER A 518 -35.28 -25.99 17.80
C SER A 518 -36.49 -26.45 18.62
N GLU A 519 -37.35 -25.52 19.04
CA GLU A 519 -38.58 -25.81 19.79
C GLU A 519 -39.65 -26.51 18.92
N ASP A 520 -39.58 -26.32 17.60
CA ASP A 520 -40.53 -26.83 16.60
C ASP A 520 -40.05 -28.11 15.89
N GLY A 521 -38.89 -28.66 16.27
CA GLY A 521 -38.28 -29.87 15.68
C GLY A 521 -37.79 -29.71 14.24
N ARG A 522 -37.83 -28.50 13.67
CA ARG A 522 -37.40 -28.20 12.29
C ARG A 522 -35.89 -27.90 12.25
N PRO A 523 -35.20 -28.31 11.17
CA PRO A 523 -33.78 -27.98 11.01
C PRO A 523 -33.61 -26.47 10.87
N ARG A 524 -32.77 -25.86 11.73
CA ARG A 524 -32.36 -24.46 11.62
C ARG A 524 -30.94 -24.35 11.08
N THR A 525 -30.65 -23.22 10.43
CA THR A 525 -29.29 -22.92 9.98
C THR A 525 -28.40 -22.67 11.20
N ALA A 526 -27.22 -23.28 11.22
CA ALA A 526 -26.17 -23.04 12.20
C ALA A 526 -24.81 -22.99 11.49
N TYR A 527 -23.77 -22.62 12.22
CA TYR A 527 -22.41 -22.56 11.72
C TYR A 527 -21.50 -23.36 12.64
N ARG A 528 -20.58 -24.12 12.03
CA ARG A 528 -19.64 -24.99 12.75
C ARG A 528 -18.21 -24.76 12.26
N PRO A 529 -17.19 -25.16 13.04
CA PRO A 529 -15.81 -25.13 12.58
C PRO A 529 -15.62 -25.92 11.29
N ALA A 530 -14.86 -25.33 10.35
CA ALA A 530 -14.26 -26.07 9.26
C ALA A 530 -13.45 -27.27 9.80
N GLN A 531 -13.39 -28.36 9.05
CA GLN A 531 -12.71 -29.60 9.47
C GLN A 531 -11.32 -29.70 8.85
N PRO A 532 -10.39 -30.49 9.43
CA PRO A 532 -9.11 -30.78 8.78
C PRO A 532 -9.28 -31.20 7.32
N GLY A 533 -8.54 -30.55 6.41
CA GLY A 533 -8.66 -30.74 4.96
C GLY A 533 -9.51 -29.69 4.23
N ASP A 534 -10.33 -28.93 4.97
CA ASP A 534 -11.04 -27.75 4.45
C ASP A 534 -10.11 -26.53 4.40
N GLY A 535 -10.21 -25.71 3.35
CA GLY A 535 -9.40 -24.49 3.19
C GLY A 535 -9.60 -23.45 4.29
N LEU A 536 -10.75 -23.48 4.98
CA LEU A 536 -11.06 -22.58 6.10
C LEU A 536 -10.57 -23.08 7.46
N TYR A 537 -10.02 -24.30 7.53
CA TYR A 537 -9.62 -24.89 8.82
C TYR A 537 -8.50 -24.11 9.52
N ALA A 538 -7.51 -23.63 8.76
CA ALA A 538 -6.44 -22.80 9.30
C ALA A 538 -6.99 -21.50 9.89
N VAL A 539 -7.95 -20.88 9.21
CA VAL A 539 -8.63 -19.64 9.63
C VAL A 539 -9.35 -19.85 10.95
N TRP A 540 -10.15 -20.92 11.05
CA TRP A 540 -10.82 -21.27 12.31
C TRP A 540 -9.83 -21.43 13.46
N LYS A 541 -8.73 -22.19 13.27
CA LYS A 541 -7.73 -22.38 14.32
C LYS A 541 -7.11 -21.07 14.79
N ALA A 542 -6.80 -20.17 13.86
CA ALA A 542 -6.25 -18.85 14.18
C ALA A 542 -7.26 -17.99 14.96
N CYS A 543 -8.51 -17.91 14.51
CA CYS A 543 -9.58 -17.18 15.22
C CYS A 543 -9.85 -17.75 16.61
N ALA A 544 -9.95 -19.08 16.72
CA ALA A 544 -10.19 -19.74 18.00
C ALA A 544 -9.08 -19.45 19.02
N ALA A 545 -7.81 -19.50 18.58
CA ALA A 545 -6.67 -19.17 19.42
C ALA A 545 -6.66 -17.69 19.82
N ALA A 546 -6.92 -16.79 18.86
CA ALA A 546 -7.03 -15.35 19.10
C ALA A 546 -8.10 -15.05 20.16
N VAL A 547 -9.31 -15.57 19.98
CA VAL A 547 -10.46 -15.33 20.86
C VAL A 547 -10.28 -15.99 22.24
N ALA A 548 -9.66 -17.16 22.32
CA ALA A 548 -9.33 -17.80 23.59
C ALA A 548 -8.30 -17.01 24.41
N GLY A 549 -7.46 -16.20 23.75
CA GLY A 549 -6.53 -15.28 24.39
C GLY A 549 -7.15 -13.96 24.85
N ILE A 550 -8.37 -13.63 24.41
CA ILE A 550 -9.11 -12.45 24.87
C ILE A 550 -9.65 -12.76 26.28
N PRO A 551 -9.25 -12.02 27.33
CA PRO A 551 -9.75 -12.23 28.69
C PRO A 551 -11.28 -12.32 28.73
N VAL A 552 -11.79 -13.32 29.45
CA VAL A 552 -13.22 -13.66 29.51
C VAL A 552 -13.97 -12.70 30.44
N ASP A 553 -13.29 -12.13 31.43
CA ASP A 553 -13.93 -11.29 32.43
C ASP A 553 -14.07 -9.86 31.91
N GLU A 554 -15.30 -9.34 31.91
CA GLU A 554 -15.51 -7.90 31.96
C GLU A 554 -14.65 -7.34 33.10
N PRO A 555 -13.85 -6.28 32.87
CA PRO A 555 -12.99 -5.74 33.92
C PRO A 555 -13.85 -5.38 35.12
N VAL A 556 -13.58 -6.03 36.26
CA VAL A 556 -14.28 -5.75 37.51
C VAL A 556 -13.98 -4.31 37.87
N ILE A 557 -14.96 -3.42 37.71
CA ILE A 557 -14.83 -2.02 38.11
C ILE A 557 -14.71 -2.01 39.64
N ARG A 558 -13.52 -1.70 40.14
CA ARG A 558 -13.32 -1.58 41.58
C ARG A 558 -13.84 -0.22 42.04
N PRO A 559 -14.48 -0.14 43.21
CA PRO A 559 -14.89 1.14 43.77
C PRO A 559 -13.66 2.03 44.03
N ILE A 560 -13.86 3.35 44.02
CA ILE A 560 -12.84 4.29 44.46
C ILE A 560 -12.44 3.92 45.90
N PRO A 561 -11.12 3.81 46.20
CA PRO A 561 -10.67 3.57 47.57
C PRO A 561 -11.28 4.58 48.56
N ASP A 562 -11.77 4.07 49.70
CA ASP A 562 -12.32 4.88 50.79
C ASP A 562 -11.33 5.06 51.95
N GLU A 563 -10.06 4.75 51.70
CA GLU A 563 -8.96 4.97 52.64
C GLU A 563 -8.68 6.49 52.70
N ASP A 564 -8.61 7.06 53.90
CA ASP A 564 -8.12 8.42 54.11
C ASP A 564 -6.71 8.32 54.67
N LEU A 565 -5.73 8.85 53.93
CA LEU A 565 -4.33 8.81 54.36
C LEU A 565 -4.04 9.78 55.51
N GLY A 566 -5.02 10.57 55.97
CA GLY A 566 -4.88 11.46 57.13
C GLY A 566 -4.01 12.68 56.85
N VAL A 567 -3.88 13.06 55.58
CA VAL A 567 -3.05 14.18 55.13
C VAL A 567 -3.85 15.47 55.24
N GLU A 568 -3.45 16.37 56.15
CA GLU A 568 -4.27 17.52 56.54
C GLU A 568 -3.99 18.78 55.73
N ASN A 569 -2.80 18.86 55.12
CA ASN A 569 -2.33 19.99 54.32
C ASN A 569 -1.56 19.51 53.07
N PRO A 570 -1.45 20.35 52.03
CA PRO A 570 -0.80 19.94 50.80
C PRO A 570 0.73 19.80 50.90
N ASP A 571 1.40 20.37 51.91
CA ASP A 571 2.85 20.16 52.11
C ASP A 571 3.15 18.71 52.51
N GLU A 572 2.35 18.13 53.41
CA GLU A 572 2.44 16.72 53.79
C GLU A 572 2.23 15.79 52.59
N TRP A 573 1.28 16.11 51.71
CA TRP A 573 1.08 15.35 50.47
C TRP A 573 2.28 15.45 49.53
N ALA A 574 2.84 16.65 49.36
CA ALA A 574 4.01 16.87 48.55
C ALA A 574 5.24 16.13 49.10
N ASP A 575 5.46 16.15 50.42
CA ASP A 575 6.54 15.40 51.08
C ASP A 575 6.39 13.89 50.87
N MET A 576 5.16 13.36 50.95
CA MET A 576 4.90 11.94 50.69
C MET A 576 5.25 11.53 49.26
N ILE A 577 4.92 12.35 48.27
CA ILE A 577 5.24 12.03 46.88
C ILE A 577 6.76 12.22 46.66
N ARG A 578 7.41 13.26 47.20
CA ARG A 578 8.88 13.48 47.06
C ARG A 578 9.72 12.32 47.60
N GLN A 579 9.24 11.61 48.63
CA GLN A 579 9.91 10.41 49.15
C GLN A 579 9.96 9.26 48.12
N ALA A 580 9.06 9.27 47.14
CA ALA A 580 9.05 8.32 46.01
C ALA A 580 10.02 8.71 44.88
N ASP A 581 10.83 9.77 45.07
CA ASP A 581 11.82 10.32 44.15
C ASP A 581 11.35 11.02 42.84
N PRO A 582 10.14 11.59 42.70
CA PRO A 582 9.78 12.44 41.57
C PRO A 582 10.10 13.91 41.83
N GLN A 583 10.45 14.64 40.78
CA GLN A 583 10.45 16.11 40.81
C GLN A 583 9.01 16.62 40.66
N ILE A 584 8.47 17.19 41.74
CA ILE A 584 7.15 17.81 41.79
C ILE A 584 7.30 19.31 41.88
N PHE A 585 6.48 20.02 41.12
CA PHE A 585 6.50 21.47 41.09
C PHE A 585 5.13 21.99 41.55
N PRO A 586 4.99 22.50 42.79
CA PRO A 586 3.78 23.16 43.25
C PRO A 586 3.54 24.45 42.44
N CYS A 587 2.28 24.73 42.15
CA CYS A 587 1.87 25.96 41.47
C CYS A 587 0.56 26.48 42.08
N HIS A 588 0.27 27.79 42.01
CA HIS A 588 -1.03 28.28 42.47
C HIS A 588 -2.16 27.80 41.54
N ALA A 589 -3.27 27.33 42.13
CA ALA A 589 -4.35 26.64 41.43
C ALA A 589 -5.34 27.53 40.66
N ASP A 590 -5.23 28.86 40.76
CA ASP A 590 -6.35 29.77 40.46
C ASP A 590 -6.90 29.64 39.03
N LYS A 591 -8.14 29.14 38.94
CA LYS A 591 -9.00 29.16 37.75
C LYS A 591 -10.00 30.34 37.74
N SER A 592 -9.86 31.37 38.58
CA SER A 592 -10.76 32.55 38.56
C SER A 592 -10.06 33.86 38.99
N PRO A 593 -10.33 35.00 38.33
CA PRO A 593 -9.68 36.28 38.62
C PRO A 593 -10.33 36.96 39.83
N SER A 594 -9.67 36.96 40.99
CA SER A 594 -9.94 37.97 42.01
C SER A 594 -8.74 38.24 42.90
N THR A 595 -8.42 39.53 43.02
CA THR A 595 -7.61 40.22 44.04
C THR A 595 -6.13 40.48 43.75
N ASN A 596 -5.72 41.68 44.18
CA ASN A 596 -4.56 42.52 43.86
C ASN A 596 -3.15 41.95 44.18
N VAL A 597 -2.86 40.70 43.83
CA VAL A 597 -1.50 40.15 43.85
C VAL A 597 -1.08 39.84 42.41
N PRO A 598 0.16 40.08 41.96
CA PRO A 598 0.59 39.74 40.60
C PRO A 598 0.60 38.21 40.43
N HIS A 599 -0.49 37.64 39.94
CA HIS A 599 -0.65 36.21 39.68
C HIS A 599 0.31 35.72 38.58
N ARG A 600 1.19 34.75 38.87
CA ARG A 600 1.92 33.98 37.84
C ARG A 600 1.15 32.69 37.56
N SER A 601 0.75 32.46 36.31
CA SER A 601 0.16 31.19 35.88
C SER A 601 1.21 30.06 35.91
N TRP A 602 0.78 28.79 36.05
CA TRP A 602 1.69 27.62 35.99
C TRP A 602 2.60 27.63 34.75
N LYS A 603 2.08 28.08 33.60
CA LYS A 603 2.85 28.25 32.35
C LYS A 603 4.04 29.20 32.53
N LYS A 604 3.84 30.34 33.20
CA LYS A 604 4.91 31.33 33.45
C LYS A 604 5.89 30.88 34.53
N ALA A 605 5.48 29.99 35.42
CA ALA A 605 6.34 29.44 36.47
C ALA A 605 7.27 28.34 35.91
N CYS A 606 6.81 27.56 34.92
CA CYS A 606 7.63 26.53 34.26
C CYS A 606 8.70 27.09 33.29
N GLU A 607 8.55 28.34 32.85
CA GLU A 607 9.43 29.00 31.86
C GLU A 607 10.56 29.85 32.49
N ASP A 608 10.49 30.16 33.80
CA ASP A 608 11.43 31.05 34.49
C ASP A 608 12.44 30.22 35.32
N PRO A 609 13.74 30.17 34.93
CA PRO A 609 14.76 29.38 35.62
C PRO A 609 15.11 29.88 37.04
N ASP A 610 14.70 31.10 37.41
CA ASP A 610 14.96 31.70 38.71
C ASP A 610 13.80 31.48 39.73
N VAL A 611 12.69 30.86 39.30
CA VAL A 611 11.58 30.49 40.20
C VAL A 611 11.93 29.19 40.92
N ASP A 612 12.21 29.30 42.23
CA ASP A 612 12.37 28.14 43.11
C ASP A 612 11.02 27.45 43.33
N MET A 613 10.72 26.46 42.50
CA MET A 613 9.56 25.57 42.63
C MET A 613 9.74 24.56 43.79
N GLY A 614 10.84 24.62 44.56
CA GLY A 614 11.02 23.89 45.81
C GLY A 614 10.40 24.60 47.03
N HIS A 615 9.84 25.81 46.85
CA HIS A 615 9.29 26.59 47.95
C HIS A 615 8.09 25.88 48.60
N ARG A 616 8.08 25.86 49.93
CA ARG A 616 6.94 25.37 50.73
C ARG A 616 5.71 26.24 50.49
N ILE A 617 4.57 25.59 50.58
CA ILE A 617 3.26 26.12 50.28
C ILE A 617 2.95 27.33 51.19
N ASP A 618 2.36 28.40 50.63
CA ASP A 618 1.96 29.59 51.39
C ASP A 618 0.80 29.24 52.36
N PRO A 619 0.96 29.40 53.68
CA PRO A 619 -0.09 29.04 54.63
C PRO A 619 -1.37 29.90 54.49
N ASP A 620 -1.32 31.04 53.78
CA ASP A 620 -2.44 31.99 53.65
C ASP A 620 -3.35 31.73 52.42
N ALA A 621 -2.98 30.82 51.52
CA ALA A 621 -3.82 30.40 50.39
C ALA A 621 -4.18 28.91 50.52
N PRO A 622 -5.47 28.48 50.50
CA PRO A 622 -5.82 27.09 50.86
C PRO A 622 -5.91 26.10 49.68
N VAL A 623 -5.69 26.55 48.43
CA VAL A 623 -5.81 25.71 47.22
C VAL A 623 -4.54 25.74 46.37
N TYR A 624 -3.91 24.57 46.21
CA TYR A 624 -2.67 24.43 45.46
C TYR A 624 -2.79 23.51 44.27
N GLY A 625 -2.23 23.94 43.15
CA GLY A 625 -1.98 23.11 41.99
C GLY A 625 -0.64 22.40 42.12
N THR A 626 -0.49 21.32 41.40
CA THR A 626 0.77 20.60 41.26
C THR A 626 0.95 20.16 39.82
N THR A 627 2.18 20.31 39.34
CA THR A 627 2.66 19.70 38.11
C THR A 627 3.87 18.81 38.42
N VAL A 628 4.34 18.05 37.44
CA VAL A 628 5.39 17.02 37.60
C VAL A 628 6.44 17.16 36.49
N ALA A 629 7.59 16.50 36.65
CA ALA A 629 8.61 16.43 35.61
C ALA A 629 8.12 15.71 34.34
N ASP A 630 8.83 15.94 33.23
CA ASP A 630 8.39 15.58 31.88
C ASP A 630 8.14 14.08 31.70
N ASP A 631 8.81 13.25 32.50
CA ASP A 631 8.69 11.79 32.59
C ASP A 631 7.52 11.30 33.46
N TYR A 632 6.63 12.19 33.92
CA TYR A 632 5.45 11.81 34.72
C TYR A 632 4.15 12.37 34.15
N ALA A 633 3.04 11.71 34.48
CA ALA A 633 1.70 12.14 34.10
C ALA A 633 0.73 12.09 35.27
N TRP A 634 -0.08 13.14 35.40
CA TRP A 634 -1.34 13.08 36.14
C TRP A 634 -2.49 12.66 35.21
N ILE A 635 -3.27 11.70 35.68
CA ILE A 635 -4.50 11.24 35.03
C ILE A 635 -5.66 11.77 35.87
N ASP A 636 -6.35 12.78 35.35
CA ASP A 636 -7.48 13.45 36.00
C ASP A 636 -8.79 12.80 35.52
N LEU A 637 -9.42 12.03 36.42
CA LEU A 637 -10.60 11.21 36.17
C LEU A 637 -11.84 11.96 36.67
N ASP A 638 -12.47 12.65 35.76
CA ASP A 638 -13.60 13.55 36.03
C ASP A 638 -14.94 12.81 36.13
N CYS A 639 -15.94 13.44 36.76
CA CYS A 639 -17.30 12.90 36.85
C CYS A 639 -18.39 13.99 36.74
N HIS A 640 -18.12 15.06 35.98
CA HIS A 640 -18.98 16.24 35.87
C HIS A 640 -20.25 16.00 35.03
N ASP A 641 -20.20 15.11 34.03
CA ASP A 641 -21.32 14.72 33.17
C ASP A 641 -21.95 13.41 33.69
N LYS A 642 -23.09 13.53 34.39
CA LYS A 642 -23.84 12.40 34.95
C LYS A 642 -24.51 11.51 33.90
N SER A 643 -24.54 11.91 32.63
CA SER A 643 -25.09 11.09 31.54
C SER A 643 -24.08 10.08 30.97
N LYS A 644 -22.81 10.17 31.39
CA LYS A 644 -21.71 9.31 30.95
C LYS A 644 -21.11 8.56 32.15
N PRO A 645 -20.44 7.41 31.91
CA PRO A 645 -19.61 6.79 32.93
C PRO A 645 -18.59 7.80 33.48
N SER A 646 -18.29 7.72 34.77
CA SER A 646 -17.21 8.52 35.37
C SER A 646 -15.87 8.15 34.72
N GLY A 647 -14.90 9.07 34.73
CA GLY A 647 -13.55 8.77 34.27
C GLY A 647 -12.94 7.54 34.97
N TRP A 648 -13.32 7.32 36.24
CA TRP A 648 -12.93 6.15 37.04
C TRP A 648 -13.51 4.82 36.53
N GLU A 649 -14.79 4.78 36.19
CA GLU A 649 -15.42 3.59 35.61
C GLU A 649 -14.89 3.33 34.20
N GLN A 650 -14.76 4.41 33.43
CA GLN A 650 -14.30 4.36 32.05
C GLN A 650 -12.87 3.82 31.94
N ILE A 651 -11.91 4.37 32.69
CA ILE A 651 -10.51 3.94 32.57
C ILE A 651 -10.34 2.46 32.96
N GLN A 652 -11.12 1.97 33.93
CA GLN A 652 -11.09 0.56 34.31
C GLN A 652 -11.72 -0.36 33.27
N THR A 653 -12.70 0.14 32.52
CA THR A 653 -13.30 -0.58 31.39
C THR A 653 -12.35 -0.65 30.21
N ASP A 654 -11.71 0.47 29.90
CA ASP A 654 -10.91 0.63 28.68
C ASP A 654 -9.47 0.08 28.79
N VAL A 655 -8.91 0.07 30.01
CA VAL A 655 -7.52 -0.32 30.29
C VAL A 655 -7.45 -1.57 31.17
N GLY A 656 -8.27 -1.66 32.22
CA GLY A 656 -8.31 -2.77 33.17
C GLY A 656 -8.52 -2.33 34.62
N SER A 657 -8.95 -3.24 35.50
CA SER A 657 -9.28 -2.94 36.90
C SER A 657 -8.14 -2.26 37.67
N TYR A 658 -8.47 -1.28 38.51
CA TYR A 658 -7.50 -0.55 39.33
C TYR A 658 -6.79 -1.46 40.35
N GLY A 659 -5.49 -1.26 40.56
CA GLY A 659 -4.67 -2.11 41.43
C GLY A 659 -4.30 -3.45 40.80
N THR A 660 -4.37 -3.57 39.47
CA THR A 660 -3.85 -4.71 38.70
C THR A 660 -2.63 -4.26 37.88
N PRO A 661 -1.85 -5.18 37.27
CA PRO A 661 -0.74 -4.78 36.39
C PRO A 661 -1.14 -3.91 35.19
N PHE A 662 -2.42 -3.92 34.79
CA PHE A 662 -2.92 -3.10 33.68
C PHE A 662 -3.20 -1.65 34.10
N LEU A 663 -3.65 -1.44 35.34
CA LEU A 663 -3.83 -0.12 35.94
C LEU A 663 -3.33 -0.17 37.39
N PRO A 664 -1.99 -0.05 37.60
CA PRO A 664 -1.39 -0.24 38.93
C PRO A 664 -1.92 0.76 39.96
N ALA A 665 -2.00 0.33 41.22
CA ALA A 665 -2.36 1.24 42.30
C ALA A 665 -1.25 2.27 42.50
N THR A 666 -1.63 3.54 42.64
CA THR A 666 -0.68 4.65 42.72
C THR A 666 -1.12 5.71 43.73
N PHE A 667 -0.37 6.81 43.82
CA PHE A 667 -0.77 8.02 44.53
C PHE A 667 -2.08 8.54 43.93
N ALA A 668 -3.13 8.52 44.75
CA ALA A 668 -4.48 8.83 44.31
C ALA A 668 -5.10 9.91 45.21
N VAL A 669 -5.78 10.89 44.59
CA VAL A 669 -6.48 11.98 45.29
C VAL A 669 -7.93 12.02 44.84
N ARG A 670 -8.86 11.91 45.79
CA ARG A 670 -10.29 12.10 45.53
C ARG A 670 -10.63 13.58 45.46
N THR A 671 -11.30 13.98 44.39
CA THR A 671 -11.70 15.37 44.18
C THR A 671 -13.04 15.68 44.88
N PRO A 672 -13.31 16.95 45.24
CA PRO A 672 -14.59 17.39 45.81
C PRO A 672 -15.83 17.09 44.97
N SER A 673 -15.66 16.93 43.64
CA SER A 673 -16.75 16.60 42.71
C SER A 673 -17.07 15.11 42.66
N GLY A 674 -16.19 14.25 43.20
CA GLY A 674 -16.32 12.79 43.18
C GLY A 674 -15.37 12.08 42.20
N GLY A 675 -14.56 12.82 41.45
CA GLY A 675 -13.50 12.29 40.57
C GLY A 675 -12.22 11.91 41.30
N VAL A 676 -11.19 11.53 40.55
CA VAL A 676 -9.91 11.04 41.09
C VAL A 676 -8.72 11.52 40.26
N HIS A 677 -7.65 12.01 40.90
CA HIS A 677 -6.35 12.20 40.25
C HIS A 677 -5.44 11.00 40.52
N LEU A 678 -4.77 10.47 39.50
CA LEU A 678 -3.77 9.39 39.62
C LEU A 678 -2.42 9.84 39.07
N LEU A 679 -1.32 9.48 39.73
CA LEU A 679 0.05 9.81 39.30
C LEU A 679 0.75 8.58 38.72
N TYR A 680 1.37 8.67 37.54
CA TYR A 680 2.18 7.60 36.98
C TYR A 680 3.49 8.12 36.39
N HIS A 681 4.49 7.25 36.34
CA HIS A 681 5.71 7.45 35.57
C HIS A 681 5.48 7.01 34.11
N ILE A 682 6.07 7.73 33.17
CA ILE A 682 6.01 7.46 31.75
C ILE A 682 7.29 6.71 31.36
N PRO A 683 7.21 5.47 30.84
CA PRO A 683 8.39 4.72 30.44
C PRO A 683 9.30 5.48 29.45
N ASP A 684 10.61 5.25 29.55
CA ASP A 684 11.63 5.87 28.69
C ASP A 684 11.28 5.76 27.20
N GLY A 685 11.34 6.89 26.49
CA GLY A 685 11.04 6.96 25.05
C GLY A 685 9.55 7.09 24.68
N GLU A 686 8.65 7.05 25.67
CA GLU A 686 7.20 7.25 25.46
C GLU A 686 6.72 8.67 25.79
N THR A 687 7.51 9.47 26.53
CA THR A 687 7.19 10.85 26.89
C THR A 687 6.89 11.74 25.69
N ALA A 688 7.70 11.66 24.64
CA ALA A 688 7.50 12.43 23.41
C ALA A 688 6.29 11.96 22.59
N LYS A 689 5.69 10.81 22.94
CA LYS A 689 4.53 10.27 22.24
C LYS A 689 3.23 10.66 22.89
N LEU A 690 3.14 10.83 24.21
CA LEU A 690 1.88 11.17 24.86
C LEU A 690 1.61 12.70 24.83
N LYS A 691 0.34 13.11 24.72
CA LYS A 691 -0.07 14.53 24.71
C LYS A 691 -0.98 14.91 25.86
N SER A 692 -0.73 16.06 26.48
CA SER A 692 -1.69 16.68 27.39
C SER A 692 -2.97 17.02 26.62
N ARG A 693 -4.09 16.43 27.03
CA ARG A 693 -5.37 16.57 26.31
C ARG A 693 -6.54 16.41 27.27
N THR A 694 -7.61 17.15 27.01
CA THR A 694 -8.86 17.09 27.76
C THR A 694 -9.89 16.18 27.08
N HIS A 695 -10.70 15.47 27.86
CA HIS A 695 -11.79 14.61 27.39
C HIS A 695 -11.37 13.45 26.46
N ASN A 696 -10.34 12.69 26.83
CA ASN A 696 -9.84 11.55 26.07
C ASN A 696 -10.80 10.36 26.16
N GLY A 697 -11.57 10.14 25.10
CA GLY A 697 -12.58 9.08 25.05
C GLY A 697 -13.81 9.32 25.94
N GLY A 698 -13.85 10.39 26.74
CA GLY A 698 -14.92 10.67 27.70
C GLY A 698 -14.51 11.67 28.77
N GLN A 699 -14.55 11.29 30.05
CA GLN A 699 -14.27 12.17 31.19
C GLN A 699 -12.86 11.98 31.77
N ILE A 700 -11.85 11.80 30.91
CA ILE A 700 -10.45 11.53 31.32
C ILE A 700 -9.51 12.58 30.71
N ASP A 701 -8.76 13.25 31.57
CA ASP A 701 -7.82 14.30 31.23
C ASP A 701 -6.38 13.83 31.51
N LEU A 702 -5.48 13.98 30.52
CA LEU A 702 -4.05 13.72 30.70
C LEU A 702 -3.32 15.05 30.91
N LYS A 703 -2.56 15.16 32.01
CA LYS A 703 -1.65 16.29 32.29
C LYS A 703 -0.23 15.73 32.36
N ILE A 704 0.52 15.92 31.29
CA ILE A 704 1.84 15.32 31.09
C ILE A 704 2.91 16.36 31.38
N GLY A 705 3.87 15.99 32.22
CA GLY A 705 4.96 16.86 32.60
C GLY A 705 4.49 18.24 33.03
N ARG A 706 5.25 19.25 32.60
CA ARG A 706 5.00 20.66 32.87
C ARG A 706 3.89 21.29 32.04
N ASP A 707 3.17 20.51 31.22
CA ASP A 707 2.13 20.99 30.29
C ASP A 707 0.69 20.92 30.87
N GLY A 708 0.57 20.66 32.17
CA GLY A 708 -0.69 20.76 32.89
C GLY A 708 -0.53 20.64 34.40
N TYR A 709 -1.61 20.88 35.14
CA TYR A 709 -1.63 20.76 36.60
C TYR A 709 -2.92 20.11 37.08
N VAL A 710 -2.85 19.50 38.26
CA VAL A 710 -4.01 19.06 39.05
C VAL A 710 -4.01 19.76 40.40
N VAL A 711 -5.14 19.81 41.10
CA VAL A 711 -5.16 20.33 42.47
C VAL A 711 -4.60 19.27 43.42
N MET A 712 -3.67 19.69 44.27
CA MET A 712 -2.89 18.85 45.17
C MET A 712 -3.76 18.29 46.31
N GLY A 713 -3.49 17.04 46.71
CA GLY A 713 -4.10 16.43 47.89
C GLY A 713 -3.81 17.24 49.16
N GLY A 714 -4.77 17.32 50.07
CA GLY A 714 -4.69 18.19 51.26
C GLY A 714 -5.22 19.62 51.03
N SER A 715 -5.46 20.04 49.78
CA SER A 715 -6.05 21.35 49.47
C SER A 715 -7.51 21.47 49.94
N VAL A 716 -7.89 22.67 50.39
CA VAL A 716 -9.24 23.00 50.90
C VAL A 716 -9.85 24.14 50.09
N LEU A 717 -10.99 23.89 49.45
CA LEU A 717 -11.73 24.91 48.72
C LEU A 717 -12.34 25.94 49.69
N PRO A 718 -12.64 27.18 49.22
CA PRO A 718 -13.26 28.21 50.07
C PRO A 718 -14.59 27.80 50.72
N ASP A 719 -15.29 26.82 50.14
CA ASP A 719 -16.54 26.26 50.66
C ASP A 719 -16.35 25.10 51.67
N GLY A 720 -15.10 24.82 52.06
CA GLY A 720 -14.73 23.80 53.04
C GLY A 720 -14.60 22.38 52.47
N ARG A 721 -14.89 22.15 51.19
CA ARG A 721 -14.66 20.85 50.55
C ARG A 721 -13.17 20.61 50.32
N ARG A 722 -12.73 19.34 50.38
CA ARG A 722 -11.30 18.97 50.40
C ARG A 722 -10.93 18.00 49.27
N TYR A 723 -9.72 18.16 48.74
CA TYR A 723 -9.04 17.16 47.91
C TYR A 723 -8.38 16.15 48.84
N ARG A 724 -8.91 14.92 48.89
CA ARG A 724 -8.50 13.93 49.90
C ARG A 724 -7.52 12.92 49.30
N PRO A 725 -6.30 12.79 49.82
CA PRO A 725 -5.42 11.66 49.53
C PRO A 725 -6.05 10.33 49.93
N ILE A 726 -6.22 9.42 48.95
CA ILE A 726 -6.95 8.16 49.13
C ILE A 726 -6.15 6.91 48.76
N GLY A 727 -4.90 7.06 48.30
CA GLY A 727 -4.10 5.92 47.92
C GLY A 727 -2.63 6.25 47.78
N ARG A 728 -1.78 5.28 48.10
CA ARG A 728 -0.33 5.30 47.85
C ARG A 728 0.15 3.89 47.47
N PRO A 729 1.20 3.77 46.64
CA PRO A 729 1.83 2.47 46.34
C PRO A 729 2.38 1.80 47.61
N ALA A 730 2.26 0.47 47.70
CA ALA A 730 2.70 -0.30 48.87
C ALA A 730 4.23 -0.32 49.03
N ASP A 731 4.96 -0.28 47.92
CA ASP A 731 6.43 -0.21 47.86
C ASP A 731 6.96 1.23 47.89
N GLY A 732 6.06 2.22 47.99
CA GLY A 732 6.38 3.64 48.01
C GLY A 732 6.90 4.19 46.68
N ARG A 733 6.88 3.42 45.59
CA ARG A 733 7.37 3.84 44.26
C ARG A 733 6.22 4.17 43.32
N ILE A 734 6.38 5.21 42.52
CA ILE A 734 5.39 5.54 41.48
C ILE A 734 5.49 4.47 40.38
N PRO A 735 4.39 3.77 40.06
CA PRO A 735 4.40 2.76 39.01
C PRO A 735 4.44 3.39 37.61
N ASP A 736 5.00 2.64 36.67
CA ASP A 736 4.95 2.96 35.25
C ASP A 736 3.53 2.84 34.69
N LEU A 737 3.23 3.66 33.69
CA LEU A 737 2.10 3.44 32.79
C LEU A 737 2.25 2.07 32.11
N SER A 738 1.18 1.26 32.17
CA SER A 738 1.19 -0.05 31.55
C SER A 738 1.12 0.07 30.02
N ARG A 739 1.59 -0.98 29.32
CA ARG A 739 1.43 -1.08 27.87
C ARG A 739 -0.04 -1.03 27.42
N ALA A 740 -0.95 -1.56 28.24
CA ALA A 740 -2.39 -1.49 27.99
C ALA A 740 -2.89 -0.04 28.01
N PHE A 741 -2.40 0.77 28.94
CA PHE A 741 -2.72 2.19 29.03
C PHE A 741 -2.18 2.97 27.82
N LEU A 742 -0.92 2.73 27.44
CA LEU A 742 -0.30 3.39 26.27
C LEU A 742 -1.05 3.07 24.98
N ASN A 743 -1.42 1.80 24.76
CA ASN A 743 -2.25 1.40 23.62
C ASN A 743 -3.62 2.08 23.64
N TRP A 744 -4.24 2.22 24.82
CA TRP A 744 -5.48 2.98 24.97
C TRP A 744 -5.30 4.46 24.59
N ALA A 745 -4.24 5.10 25.06
CA ALA A 745 -3.93 6.50 24.75
C ALA A 745 -3.77 6.72 23.23
N GLU A 746 -3.13 5.79 22.50
CA GLU A 746 -3.06 5.82 21.04
C GLU A 746 -4.43 5.70 20.38
N ARG A 747 -5.27 4.76 20.83
CA ARG A 747 -6.63 4.54 20.29
C ARG A 747 -7.52 5.77 20.43
N VAL A 748 -7.45 6.49 21.54
CA VAL A 748 -8.25 7.70 21.80
C VAL A 748 -7.60 8.99 21.24
N GLY A 749 -6.46 8.88 20.57
CA GLY A 749 -5.75 10.00 19.97
C GLY A 749 -5.09 10.93 20.99
N ALA A 750 -4.74 10.41 22.17
CA ALA A 750 -3.98 11.08 23.21
C ALA A 750 -2.46 10.84 23.09
N ALA A 751 -2.02 10.28 21.95
CA ALA A 751 -0.62 10.12 21.58
C ALA A 751 -0.34 10.59 20.15
N ASP A 752 0.88 11.06 19.89
CA ASP A 752 1.43 11.31 18.57
C ASP A 752 1.49 10.02 17.76
N ARG A 753 0.90 10.06 16.56
CA ARG A 753 1.28 9.11 15.53
C ARG A 753 2.68 9.52 15.06
N PRO A 754 3.65 8.60 14.92
CA PRO A 754 4.93 8.95 14.32
C PRO A 754 4.65 9.59 12.96
N ALA A 755 5.09 10.84 12.79
CA ALA A 755 5.18 11.44 11.48
C ALA A 755 5.97 10.46 10.60
N ALA A 756 5.46 10.17 9.40
CA ALA A 756 6.26 9.47 8.41
C ALA A 756 7.61 10.22 8.33
N PRO A 757 8.76 9.53 8.47
CA PRO A 757 10.04 10.22 8.36
C PRO A 757 10.13 10.85 6.98
N THR A 758 10.06 12.18 6.95
CA THR A 758 10.41 13.00 5.80
C THR A 758 11.93 13.13 5.75
N ASP A 759 12.62 12.01 5.62
CA ASP A 759 14.05 12.01 5.35
C ASP A 759 14.28 11.43 3.95
N GLY A 760 14.64 12.33 3.03
CA GLY A 760 15.24 11.96 1.75
C GLY A 760 14.39 12.13 0.49
N MET A 761 13.37 12.99 0.45
CA MET A 761 12.98 13.54 -0.86
C MET A 761 14.05 14.55 -1.28
N PRO A 762 14.80 14.33 -2.38
CA PRO A 762 15.53 15.43 -2.98
C PRO A 762 14.50 16.50 -3.37
N PRO A 763 14.79 17.80 -3.18
CA PRO A 763 13.90 18.85 -3.64
C PRO A 763 13.67 18.64 -5.14
N ALA A 764 12.40 18.45 -5.52
CA ALA A 764 12.02 18.44 -6.91
C ALA A 764 12.40 19.82 -7.48
N THR A 765 13.51 19.87 -8.22
CA THR A 765 13.88 21.04 -9.01
C THR A 765 12.68 21.36 -9.90
N PRO A 766 12.04 22.53 -9.77
CA PRO A 766 10.94 22.88 -10.64
C PRO A 766 11.53 23.06 -12.04
N ALA A 767 11.27 22.10 -12.93
CA ALA A 767 11.44 22.31 -14.35
C ALA A 767 10.44 23.39 -14.78
N ARG A 768 10.87 24.65 -14.68
CA ARG A 768 10.27 25.77 -15.40
C ARG A 768 10.41 25.49 -16.90
N ALA A 769 9.32 25.12 -17.56
CA ALA A 769 9.08 25.46 -18.96
C ALA A 769 7.61 25.26 -19.36
N HIS A 770 6.93 26.40 -19.48
CA HIS A 770 5.80 26.70 -20.38
C HIS A 770 4.42 26.07 -20.12
N ALA A 771 3.62 26.88 -19.44
CA ALA A 771 2.18 26.93 -19.57
C ALA A 771 1.72 27.03 -21.03
N ARG A 772 0.87 26.10 -21.47
CA ARG A 772 -0.30 26.35 -22.33
C ARG A 772 -1.42 25.41 -21.91
N HIS A 773 -2.57 26.00 -21.60
CA HIS A 773 -3.87 25.42 -21.21
C HIS A 773 -4.05 23.91 -21.45
N GLY A 774 -4.11 23.16 -20.36
CA GLY A 774 -4.51 21.76 -20.32
C GLY A 774 -4.90 21.39 -18.90
N VAL A 775 -6.11 20.85 -18.74
CA VAL A 775 -6.79 20.51 -17.47
C VAL A 775 -5.91 19.66 -16.56
N ASP A 776 -5.91 19.98 -15.26
CA ASP A 776 -5.23 19.25 -14.19
C ASP A 776 -5.69 17.76 -14.16
N PRO A 777 -4.77 16.77 -14.13
CA PRO A 777 -5.12 15.34 -14.11
C PRO A 777 -5.87 14.86 -12.86
N PHE A 778 -6.00 15.67 -11.80
CA PHE A 778 -6.70 15.30 -10.56
C PHE A 778 -8.15 15.78 -10.47
N ASP A 779 -8.63 16.51 -11.48
CA ASP A 779 -9.94 17.20 -11.49
C ASP A 779 -11.16 16.24 -11.57
N GLY A 780 -10.93 14.92 -11.65
CA GLY A 780 -11.98 13.89 -11.78
C GLY A 780 -12.16 12.98 -10.56
N PHE A 781 -11.45 13.22 -9.45
CA PHE A 781 -11.45 12.29 -8.30
C PHE A 781 -12.62 12.50 -7.31
N PHE A 782 -13.37 13.60 -7.42
CA PHE A 782 -14.56 13.87 -6.61
C PHE A 782 -15.82 13.83 -7.49
N GLY A 783 -16.90 13.23 -6.99
CA GLY A 783 -18.15 12.94 -7.73
C GLY A 783 -18.85 14.17 -8.36
N PRO A 784 -20.01 13.97 -9.03
CA PRO A 784 -20.57 14.95 -9.96
C PRO A 784 -20.89 16.29 -9.27
N THR A 785 -20.13 17.33 -9.61
CA THR A 785 -20.35 18.70 -9.15
C THR A 785 -21.46 19.36 -9.98
N ARG A 786 -22.51 19.86 -9.31
CA ARG A 786 -23.41 20.86 -9.92
C ARG A 786 -22.63 22.16 -10.06
N ARG A 787 -22.83 22.86 -11.18
CA ARG A 787 -22.14 24.13 -11.49
C ARG A 787 -23.13 25.28 -11.39
N ASP A 788 -22.68 26.42 -10.88
CA ASP A 788 -23.47 27.64 -10.80
C ASP A 788 -23.53 28.40 -12.15
N ALA A 789 -24.24 29.53 -12.18
CA ALA A 789 -24.52 30.30 -13.39
C ALA A 789 -23.25 30.89 -14.06
N ASP A 790 -22.15 30.99 -13.32
CA ASP A 790 -20.86 31.51 -13.77
C ASP A 790 -19.87 30.38 -14.15
N GLY A 791 -20.26 29.11 -14.00
CA GLY A 791 -19.53 27.94 -14.49
C GLY A 791 -18.58 27.27 -13.50
N GLU A 792 -18.54 27.75 -12.25
CA GLU A 792 -17.72 27.20 -11.16
C GLU A 792 -18.47 26.07 -10.42
N PRO A 793 -17.77 25.06 -9.86
CA PRO A 793 -18.39 23.99 -9.11
C PRO A 793 -19.01 24.54 -7.81
N GLU A 794 -20.31 24.27 -7.61
CA GLU A 794 -21.07 24.72 -6.46
C GLU A 794 -20.53 24.03 -5.18
N PRO A 795 -20.22 24.78 -4.11
CA PRO A 795 -19.63 24.21 -2.91
C PRO A 795 -20.62 23.27 -2.21
N ASP A 796 -20.13 22.13 -1.70
CA ASP A 796 -20.94 21.22 -0.89
C ASP A 796 -21.34 21.91 0.43
N MET A 797 -22.62 22.25 0.56
CA MET A 797 -23.21 22.89 1.75
C MET A 797 -23.96 21.90 2.66
N SER A 798 -23.77 20.60 2.48
CA SER A 798 -24.48 19.59 3.27
C SER A 798 -24.16 19.68 4.78
N PRO A 799 -25.17 19.47 5.66
CA PRO A 799 -24.99 19.52 7.11
C PRO A 799 -24.05 18.42 7.61
N ILE A 800 -23.16 18.77 8.53
CA ILE A 800 -22.14 17.85 9.07
C ILE A 800 -22.64 17.21 10.39
N PRO A 801 -22.58 15.88 10.53
CA PRO A 801 -22.98 15.18 11.76
C PRO A 801 -22.20 15.65 13.01
N ALA A 802 -22.86 15.61 14.18
CA ALA A 802 -22.23 15.94 15.46
C ALA A 802 -21.02 15.03 15.73
N GLY A 803 -19.94 15.59 16.27
CA GLY A 803 -18.70 14.87 16.60
C GLY A 803 -17.54 15.01 15.60
N ARG A 804 -17.80 15.51 14.37
CA ARG A 804 -16.74 15.80 13.36
C ARG A 804 -16.82 17.20 12.74
N ARG A 805 -17.76 18.04 13.20
CA ARG A 805 -18.08 19.32 12.58
C ARG A 805 -16.88 20.25 12.44
N ASN A 806 -16.09 20.40 13.51
CA ASN A 806 -14.96 21.34 13.55
C ASN A 806 -13.80 20.92 12.63
N ASP A 807 -13.40 19.64 12.68
CA ASP A 807 -12.29 19.12 11.86
C ASP A 807 -12.67 19.08 10.36
N THR A 808 -13.90 18.66 10.04
CA THR A 808 -14.40 18.65 8.66
C THR A 808 -14.53 20.06 8.09
N LEU A 809 -15.10 21.03 8.84
CA LEU A 809 -15.19 22.43 8.39
C LEU A 809 -13.82 23.07 8.25
N TYR A 810 -12.90 22.80 9.18
CA TYR A 810 -11.53 23.30 9.11
C TYR A 810 -10.81 22.79 7.86
N ARG A 811 -10.80 21.47 7.62
CA ARG A 811 -10.11 20.88 6.45
C ARG A 811 -10.74 21.30 5.14
N TRP A 812 -12.06 21.37 5.10
CA TRP A 812 -12.80 21.81 3.92
C TRP A 812 -12.53 23.29 3.59
N GLY A 813 -12.61 24.18 4.59
CA GLY A 813 -12.31 25.60 4.41
C GLY A 813 -10.83 25.88 4.12
N TYR A 814 -9.92 25.16 4.80
CA TYR A 814 -8.47 25.26 4.56
C TYR A 814 -8.07 24.81 3.17
N GLY A 815 -8.54 23.64 2.72
CA GLY A 815 -8.24 23.15 1.37
C GLY A 815 -8.72 24.12 0.29
N ARG A 816 -9.88 24.77 0.48
CA ARG A 816 -10.38 25.77 -0.45
C ARG A 816 -9.57 27.08 -0.40
N MET A 817 -9.28 27.61 0.80
CA MET A 817 -8.59 28.90 0.94
C MET A 817 -7.08 28.82 0.64
N ALA A 818 -6.45 27.65 0.79
CA ALA A 818 -5.07 27.43 0.39
C ALA A 818 -4.92 27.36 -1.14
N ASN A 819 -5.89 26.78 -1.84
CA ASN A 819 -5.87 26.64 -3.30
C ASN A 819 -6.42 27.87 -4.05
N HIS A 820 -7.36 28.60 -3.44
CA HIS A 820 -8.01 29.80 -4.00
C HIS A 820 -7.97 30.99 -3.02
N PRO A 821 -6.77 31.52 -2.70
CA PRO A 821 -6.62 32.63 -1.76
C PRO A 821 -7.29 33.94 -2.22
N GLU A 822 -7.48 34.13 -3.52
CA GLU A 822 -8.22 35.23 -4.13
C GLU A 822 -9.71 35.27 -3.72
N ASP A 823 -10.26 34.12 -3.34
CA ASP A 823 -11.67 33.93 -3.00
C ASP A 823 -11.93 33.87 -1.48
N ALA A 824 -10.94 34.27 -0.67
CA ALA A 824 -10.97 34.12 0.79
C ALA A 824 -12.27 34.63 1.44
N ALA A 825 -12.77 35.80 1.05
CA ALA A 825 -14.01 36.36 1.60
C ALA A 825 -15.25 35.51 1.30
N ARG A 826 -15.33 34.90 0.11
CA ARG A 826 -16.43 33.99 -0.29
C ARG A 826 -16.34 32.67 0.48
N ILE A 827 -15.14 32.12 0.59
CA ILE A 827 -14.88 30.84 1.29
C ILE A 827 -15.19 30.96 2.78
N GLU A 828 -14.88 32.10 3.40
CA GLU A 828 -15.23 32.35 4.80
C GLU A 828 -16.74 32.41 5.02
N HIS A 829 -17.45 33.11 4.13
CA HIS A 829 -18.91 33.14 4.16
C HIS A 829 -19.50 31.73 4.02
N ASP A 830 -18.99 30.91 3.10
CA ASP A 830 -19.42 29.52 2.92
C ASP A 830 -19.15 28.65 4.16
N VAL A 831 -18.00 28.82 4.82
CA VAL A 831 -17.65 28.09 6.06
C VAL A 831 -18.58 28.48 7.19
N LEU A 832 -18.90 29.76 7.35
CA LEU A 832 -19.84 30.24 8.37
C LEU A 832 -21.26 29.73 8.10
N GLU A 833 -21.72 29.79 6.86
CA GLU A 833 -23.07 29.32 6.50
C GLU A 833 -23.19 27.80 6.63
N ARG A 834 -22.18 27.03 6.22
CA ARG A 834 -22.17 25.57 6.41
C ARG A 834 -22.07 25.19 7.88
N ALA A 835 -21.36 25.96 8.70
CA ALA A 835 -21.34 25.80 10.15
C ALA A 835 -22.72 26.04 10.77
N ARG A 836 -23.41 27.11 10.34
CA ARG A 836 -24.79 27.42 10.76
C ARG A 836 -25.77 26.30 10.39
N ILE A 837 -25.71 25.81 9.14
CA ILE A 837 -26.52 24.67 8.67
C ILE A 837 -26.22 23.39 9.47
N SER A 838 -24.97 23.23 9.92
CA SER A 838 -24.53 22.09 10.75
C SER A 838 -24.83 22.27 12.25
N GLY A 839 -25.46 23.37 12.67
CA GLY A 839 -25.84 23.63 14.05
C GLY A 839 -24.66 23.95 14.98
N LEU A 840 -23.60 24.59 14.47
CA LEU A 840 -22.50 25.14 15.27
C LEU A 840 -22.81 26.56 15.73
N ASP A 841 -22.29 26.92 16.91
CA ASP A 841 -22.37 28.28 17.42
C ASP A 841 -21.51 29.25 16.58
N GLU A 842 -21.98 30.48 16.39
CA GLU A 842 -21.32 31.47 15.55
C GLU A 842 -19.92 31.82 16.07
N SER A 843 -19.70 31.81 17.39
CA SER A 843 -18.39 32.06 17.99
C SER A 843 -17.39 30.92 17.77
N GLU A 844 -17.87 29.70 17.54
CA GLU A 844 -17.08 28.52 17.24
C GLU A 844 -16.74 28.46 15.75
N ALA A 845 -17.71 28.79 14.88
CA ALA A 845 -17.50 28.93 13.44
C ALA A 845 -16.48 30.04 13.12
N MET A 846 -16.54 31.19 13.80
CA MET A 846 -15.60 32.29 13.62
C MET A 846 -14.17 31.93 14.09
N ARG A 847 -14.04 31.06 15.11
CA ARG A 847 -12.74 30.52 15.55
C ARG A 847 -12.13 29.60 14.50
N ILE A 848 -12.94 28.78 13.82
CA ILE A 848 -12.48 27.92 12.72
C ILE A 848 -11.96 28.78 11.56
N VAL A 849 -12.70 29.82 11.15
CA VAL A 849 -12.27 30.76 10.10
C VAL A 849 -10.94 31.44 10.46
N LYS A 850 -10.80 31.91 11.70
CA LYS A 850 -9.54 32.52 12.19
C LYS A 850 -8.37 31.53 12.16
N SER A 851 -8.60 30.27 12.52
CA SER A 851 -7.60 29.21 12.48
C SER A 851 -7.14 28.94 11.04
N ILE A 852 -8.07 28.85 10.08
CA ILE A 852 -7.75 28.64 8.67
C ILE A 852 -6.91 29.80 8.12
N ARG A 853 -7.28 31.05 8.39
CA ARG A 853 -6.50 32.24 7.99
C ARG A 853 -5.07 32.19 8.53
N SER A 854 -4.91 31.84 9.80
CA SER A 854 -3.60 31.76 10.44
C SER A 854 -2.72 30.68 9.81
N ALA A 855 -3.30 29.52 9.49
CA ALA A 855 -2.58 28.40 8.88
C ALA A 855 -2.15 28.70 7.44
N VAL A 856 -3.00 29.33 6.63
CA VAL A 856 -2.68 29.69 5.24
C VAL A 856 -1.63 30.80 5.16
N ASN A 857 -1.68 31.78 6.06
CA ASN A 857 -0.68 32.87 6.09
C ASN A 857 0.67 32.43 6.68
N GLY A 858 0.68 31.51 7.65
CA GLY A 858 1.92 31.00 8.26
C GLY A 858 2.77 30.12 7.33
N GLY A 859 2.19 29.56 6.27
CA GLY A 859 2.92 28.75 5.27
C GLY A 859 3.58 29.56 4.14
N ARG A 860 3.47 30.89 4.13
CA ARG A 860 4.05 31.76 3.08
C ARG A 860 5.36 32.46 3.48
N GLU A 861 5.79 32.36 4.74
CA GLU A 861 7.03 32.97 5.25
C GLU A 861 8.14 31.96 5.57
N SER A 862 8.03 30.70 5.12
CA SER A 862 9.06 29.67 5.29
C SER A 862 9.74 29.29 3.97
#